data_AF-A0A6C2TZZ4-F1
#
_entry.id   AF-A0A6C2TZZ4-F1
#
_cell.length_a   1.000
_cell.length_b   1.000
_cell.length_c   1.000
_cell.angle_alpha   90.00
_cell.angle_beta   90.00
_cell.angle_gamma   90.00
#
_symmetry.space_group_name_H-M   'P 1'
#
loop_
_entity.id
_entity.type
_entity.pdbx_description
1 polymer ?
#
loop_
_entity_poly.entity_id
_entity_poly.type
_entity_poly.pdbx_seq_one_letter_code
_entity_poly.pdbx_strand_id
1 'polypeptide(L)'
;MKIWIPVYLVCLAISAGAAVYTWDGEANTAVFADQMNWVPGGSAFAAADEFQLDGGAYAIIGSNLSVAAFNVDGGSVLQVDRGSTLTINQNNATDLKSGRLNVYGTLDFGGNRWDTSGVGGQVIVNVEGELTGSGNFYGGQQVNTEINVTGLFRHKLSGFGATVAGSSPRVQRMRVLDGGTYRAVGAIVLRSHTNNTAAIELCGGTMVVEAGVSYTYTDLVMNGDDGIIFKSPGSTLVLEGDRQVDVALWIADGALSSEVGAMGVHYDSDADETAVSVPPEVESFHLPDGFTVERGAVLMTESTDTVTMDGGLVTIDGRLIGSGNFDSGTQQGLRLEVNGLLEHQLTGFGATAGSLEPVRQVLRINGGGTYVATGGITLRGHTLNETAIHLGGGLMQIKSGVAYDYSALPLDGNDGIIFKSSLSRLELEGDRSSDVATWIADGALSSECGMLQVSYSSGLTVVETDGWNGFHYLGSREPFWRVSASVAPNSADGWRLTVIPDYLTDLSLSLPFEKRPYAEEVPGVDEIIFVRVLGGLQDGDGNPMYDEDFVVRTNGTLVCRPDRITARLQPYIDQGYANMMIVLDNVNWCLPTVPDGGSYGQRAPEASFDEWYVVVQAACVHLRNLLGEEAANRLRFRVGTESDWPQRWSGTEAQFFDHYDYTAAAVKSVLPGAQVGAYNELGAAKFSGTFGNVNYDVLAQHCRDEVNAKTGKTGTAFDWASASFYFVQDAQDPDIMAANLNRFYQASEEYHPDLIREVHEYGTTADETGLSSYESGARGAVMHFNALLNFTVMNVEKSGTWWRGELEKFKDEQHKLMAGQLWSMHMLKQVFDNGEVALLEETGGSAVGTVRKAVASRSPDGSRLLLGVSAFNTNRAEQTAETVRITLPKSFCTLAETPDAQWIKYNRSTAIYDIVRDDYDEEGFLYAAYDLPHKPVGQLYQMAGVPGKNYIYDNWTSGKSYKTLAEANFNLTAAPEVTVTNAGSDEYTIEFSMEPDTVVILELVGEQDAYAFWAAGWNGDIGSWTNDYDGDGEINFSEYALGGIPVDFECRGIVPEFAYEGSQFQYVHVQRTNDPALSYRLEATGDLTSTNWIQLLPSSIETGSMDGAFVSVTNSIPAGEDEQFIRLRIDR
;
A
#
# COMPACT_ATOMS: atom_id res chain seq x y z
N MET A 1 -106.20 18.78 10.34
CA MET A 1 -106.16 20.17 9.82
C MET A 1 -105.12 20.93 10.63
N LYS A 2 -104.13 21.60 9.96
CA LYS A 2 -102.92 22.33 10.48
C LYS A 2 -101.77 21.38 10.92
N ILE A 3 -100.53 21.31 10.39
CA ILE A 3 -99.48 22.21 9.80
C ILE A 3 -98.97 23.31 10.77
N TRP A 4 -97.68 23.53 11.14
CA TRP A 4 -96.29 23.41 10.56
C TRP A 4 -95.24 23.10 11.70
N ILE A 5 -94.17 22.28 11.52
CA ILE A 5 -92.70 22.53 11.19
C ILE A 5 -91.91 23.33 12.27
N PRO A 6 -90.68 22.95 12.78
CA PRO A 6 -89.43 22.58 12.06
C PRO A 6 -88.59 21.37 12.60
N VAL A 7 -88.00 20.56 11.69
CA VAL A 7 -86.58 20.49 11.21
C VAL A 7 -85.58 19.90 12.21
N TYR A 8 -85.11 18.67 11.92
CA TYR A 8 -83.73 18.20 12.15
C TYR A 8 -83.31 17.24 11.04
N LEU A 9 -82.06 17.44 10.61
CA LEU A 9 -81.28 16.76 9.57
C LEU A 9 -80.99 15.31 9.98
N VAL A 10 -81.19 14.32 9.09
CA VAL A 10 -80.57 12.98 9.24
C VAL A 10 -80.14 12.49 7.86
N CYS A 11 -78.83 12.32 7.71
CA CYS A 11 -78.16 11.74 6.55
C CYS A 11 -78.64 10.29 6.33
N LEU A 12 -79.12 9.99 5.13
CA LEU A 12 -79.19 8.61 4.64
C LEU A 12 -77.80 8.21 4.14
N ALA A 13 -76.94 7.80 5.07
CA ALA A 13 -75.80 6.96 4.74
C ALA A 13 -76.32 5.53 4.59
N ILE A 14 -76.34 5.01 3.36
CA ILE A 14 -76.48 3.58 3.12
C ILE A 14 -75.14 2.98 3.56
N SER A 15 -75.06 2.41 4.77
CA SER A 15 -73.93 1.59 5.14
C SER A 15 -74.00 0.31 4.31
N ALA A 16 -73.05 0.11 3.40
CA ALA A 16 -72.78 -1.20 2.85
C ALA A 16 -72.53 -2.15 4.04
N GLY A 17 -73.34 -3.20 4.16
CA GLY A 17 -73.05 -4.26 5.12
C GLY A 17 -71.74 -4.93 4.74
N ALA A 18 -70.93 -5.30 5.73
CA ALA A 18 -69.73 -6.11 5.55
C ALA A 18 -70.04 -7.34 4.68
N ALA A 19 -69.25 -7.56 3.63
CA ALA A 19 -69.32 -8.79 2.85
C ALA A 19 -68.28 -9.78 3.38
N VAL A 20 -68.66 -11.06 3.44
CA VAL A 20 -67.73 -12.17 3.68
C VAL A 20 -67.32 -12.71 2.32
N TYR A 21 -66.02 -12.66 2.02
CA TYR A 21 -65.46 -13.21 0.79
C TYR A 21 -64.77 -14.54 1.09
N THR A 22 -65.37 -15.65 0.65
CA THR A 22 -64.79 -16.98 0.75
C THR A 22 -64.09 -17.35 -0.55
N TRP A 23 -62.83 -17.76 -0.47
CA TRP A 23 -62.08 -18.34 -1.58
C TRP A 23 -61.62 -19.75 -1.21
N ASP A 24 -62.16 -20.75 -1.91
CA ASP A 24 -61.95 -22.18 -1.68
C ASP A 24 -60.99 -22.83 -2.70
N GLY A 25 -60.36 -22.03 -3.56
CA GLY A 25 -59.39 -22.51 -4.54
C GLY A 25 -59.95 -23.31 -5.72
N GLU A 26 -61.27 -23.57 -5.82
CA GLU A 26 -61.84 -24.30 -6.96
C GLU A 26 -62.18 -23.38 -8.16
N ALA A 27 -61.75 -23.80 -9.35
CA ALA A 27 -62.12 -23.20 -10.61
C ALA A 27 -63.59 -23.52 -10.95
N ASN A 28 -64.55 -22.75 -10.42
CA ASN A 28 -65.91 -22.73 -10.96
C ASN A 28 -66.36 -21.31 -11.31
N THR A 29 -66.59 -21.16 -12.60
CA THR A 29 -66.84 -19.93 -13.35
C THR A 29 -68.16 -19.25 -12.94
N ALA A 30 -68.08 -18.14 -12.18
CA ALA A 30 -69.11 -17.11 -12.27
C ALA A 30 -68.63 -15.69 -11.91
N VAL A 31 -67.76 -15.47 -10.94
CA VAL A 31 -67.15 -14.15 -10.69
C VAL A 31 -65.81 -14.32 -9.96
N PHE A 32 -64.80 -13.53 -10.37
CA PHE A 32 -63.39 -13.45 -9.96
C PHE A 32 -62.42 -14.36 -10.72
N ALA A 33 -61.55 -13.69 -11.47
CA ALA A 33 -60.81 -14.19 -12.63
C ALA A 33 -59.69 -15.18 -12.29
N ASP A 34 -59.50 -16.11 -13.22
CA ASP A 34 -58.44 -17.10 -13.27
C ASP A 34 -57.08 -16.47 -13.55
N GLN A 35 -56.17 -16.54 -12.57
CA GLN A 35 -54.79 -17.03 -12.70
C GLN A 35 -54.05 -16.90 -11.36
N MET A 36 -54.22 -17.93 -10.54
CA MET A 36 -53.27 -18.54 -9.58
C MET A 36 -52.55 -17.70 -8.51
N ASN A 37 -52.91 -16.45 -8.24
CA ASN A 37 -52.63 -15.79 -6.95
C ASN A 37 -53.60 -14.63 -6.77
N TRP A 38 -54.44 -14.66 -5.74
CA TRP A 38 -55.28 -13.52 -5.40
C TRP A 38 -54.39 -12.40 -4.86
N VAL A 39 -54.21 -11.35 -5.67
CA VAL A 39 -53.58 -10.08 -5.28
C VAL A 39 -54.70 -9.03 -5.26
N PRO A 40 -55.21 -8.62 -4.09
CA PRO A 40 -56.29 -7.64 -4.01
C PRO A 40 -55.80 -6.24 -4.44
N GLY A 41 -55.74 -6.00 -5.74
CA GLY A 41 -55.41 -4.70 -6.33
C GLY A 41 -56.67 -3.89 -6.63
N GLY A 42 -57.07 -2.99 -5.73
CA GLY A 42 -58.12 -1.98 -5.99
C GLY A 42 -59.20 -1.83 -4.91
N SER A 43 -60.06 -0.83 -5.08
CA SER A 43 -61.11 -0.36 -4.15
C SER A 43 -62.29 -1.32 -3.91
N ALA A 44 -62.09 -2.62 -4.10
CA ALA A 44 -63.13 -3.65 -3.98
C ALA A 44 -63.38 -4.09 -2.53
N PHE A 45 -62.45 -3.83 -1.61
CA PHE A 45 -62.54 -4.19 -0.21
C PHE A 45 -62.71 -2.96 0.67
N ALA A 46 -63.70 -3.01 1.57
CA ALA A 46 -63.87 -2.05 2.63
C ALA A 46 -63.18 -2.55 3.90
N ALA A 47 -62.76 -1.63 4.77
CA ALA A 47 -62.22 -1.95 6.10
C ALA A 47 -63.20 -2.73 7.02
N ALA A 48 -64.45 -2.94 6.57
CA ALA A 48 -65.47 -3.72 7.25
C ALA A 48 -65.61 -5.16 6.73
N ASP A 49 -64.93 -5.52 5.63
CA ASP A 49 -65.09 -6.83 5.01
C ASP A 49 -64.27 -7.92 5.70
N GLU A 50 -64.77 -9.16 5.69
CA GLU A 50 -64.09 -10.33 6.24
C GLU A 50 -63.59 -11.24 5.12
N PHE A 51 -62.38 -11.77 5.28
CA PHE A 51 -61.74 -12.65 4.31
C PHE A 51 -61.67 -14.09 4.82
N GLN A 52 -62.02 -15.09 4.00
CA GLN A 52 -61.90 -16.50 4.36
C GLN A 52 -61.19 -17.26 3.25
N LEU A 53 -60.06 -17.90 3.60
CA LEU A 53 -59.33 -18.85 2.77
C LEU A 53 -59.65 -20.28 3.21
N ASP A 54 -60.00 -21.14 2.28
CA ASP A 54 -60.25 -22.57 2.50
C ASP A 54 -59.79 -23.38 1.28
N GLY A 55 -59.89 -24.72 1.34
CA GLY A 55 -59.67 -25.60 0.19
C GLY A 55 -58.22 -25.66 -0.33
N GLY A 56 -57.24 -25.23 0.47
CA GLY A 56 -55.83 -25.19 0.09
C GLY A 56 -55.46 -23.99 -0.79
N ALA A 57 -56.24 -22.91 -0.70
CA ALA A 57 -56.01 -21.67 -1.43
C ALA A 57 -54.67 -20.99 -1.06
N TYR A 58 -54.13 -20.16 -1.95
CA TYR A 58 -52.89 -19.41 -1.72
C TYR A 58 -53.06 -17.93 -2.12
N ALA A 59 -53.01 -17.03 -1.13
CA ALA A 59 -53.26 -15.60 -1.30
C ALA A 59 -52.05 -14.73 -0.94
N ILE A 60 -51.81 -13.67 -1.70
CA ILE A 60 -50.71 -12.72 -1.47
C ILE A 60 -51.27 -11.29 -1.33
N ILE A 61 -50.93 -10.63 -0.23
CA ILE A 61 -51.16 -9.20 -0.01
C ILE A 61 -49.91 -8.44 -0.46
N GLY A 62 -49.93 -7.97 -1.71
CA GLY A 62 -48.85 -7.20 -2.35
C GLY A 62 -49.01 -5.67 -2.30
N SER A 63 -49.94 -5.16 -1.48
CA SER A 63 -50.14 -3.72 -1.26
C SER A 63 -50.81 -3.48 0.09
N ASN A 64 -50.83 -2.22 0.55
CA ASN A 64 -51.48 -1.87 1.81
C ASN A 64 -52.99 -2.12 1.77
N LEU A 65 -53.48 -3.00 2.63
CA LEU A 65 -54.87 -3.44 2.71
C LEU A 65 -55.36 -3.36 4.15
N SER A 66 -56.62 -2.99 4.34
CA SER A 66 -57.27 -3.11 5.62
C SER A 66 -58.62 -3.79 5.52
N VAL A 67 -58.88 -4.72 6.45
CA VAL A 67 -60.07 -5.58 6.51
C VAL A 67 -60.59 -5.68 7.95
N ALA A 68 -61.81 -6.17 8.12
CA ALA A 68 -62.38 -6.41 9.44
C ALA A 68 -61.74 -7.62 10.14
N ALA A 69 -61.53 -8.72 9.42
CA ALA A 69 -60.87 -9.94 9.90
C ALA A 69 -60.46 -10.82 8.70
N PHE A 70 -59.60 -11.80 8.93
CA PHE A 70 -59.37 -12.90 7.99
C PHE A 70 -59.37 -14.27 8.69
N ASN A 71 -59.72 -15.32 7.95
CA ASN A 71 -59.69 -16.71 8.41
C ASN A 71 -58.89 -17.56 7.42
N VAL A 72 -58.06 -18.46 7.94
CA VAL A 72 -57.26 -19.39 7.11
C VAL A 72 -57.59 -20.82 7.51
N ASP A 73 -58.14 -21.60 6.58
CA ASP A 73 -58.54 -23.00 6.80
C ASP A 73 -58.20 -23.87 5.58
N GLY A 74 -58.52 -25.16 5.63
CA GLY A 74 -58.32 -26.11 4.54
C GLY A 74 -56.86 -26.32 4.11
N GLY A 75 -55.88 -25.98 4.95
CA GLY A 75 -54.46 -26.01 4.59
C GLY A 75 -54.01 -24.84 3.69
N SER A 76 -54.80 -23.77 3.62
CA SER A 76 -54.53 -22.59 2.78
C SER A 76 -53.34 -21.76 3.27
N VAL A 77 -52.84 -20.85 2.43
CA VAL A 77 -51.73 -19.96 2.72
C VAL A 77 -52.14 -18.51 2.51
N LEU A 78 -51.92 -17.67 3.52
CA LEU A 78 -51.96 -16.20 3.38
C LEU A 78 -50.55 -15.65 3.51
N GLN A 79 -50.14 -14.79 2.59
CA GLN A 79 -48.85 -14.13 2.59
C GLN A 79 -49.00 -12.61 2.57
N VAL A 80 -48.24 -11.89 3.39
CA VAL A 80 -48.07 -10.43 3.33
C VAL A 80 -46.67 -10.13 2.82
N ASP A 81 -46.55 -9.57 1.63
CA ASP A 81 -45.27 -9.36 0.95
C ASP A 81 -44.46 -8.19 1.53
N ARG A 82 -43.13 -8.23 1.31
CA ARG A 82 -42.20 -7.16 1.74
C ARG A 82 -42.67 -5.80 1.20
N GLY A 83 -42.70 -4.79 2.07
CA GLY A 83 -43.17 -3.44 1.75
C GLY A 83 -44.69 -3.27 1.72
N SER A 84 -45.47 -4.32 2.02
CA SER A 84 -46.94 -4.26 2.13
C SER A 84 -47.40 -4.32 3.58
N THR A 85 -48.55 -3.70 3.88
CA THR A 85 -49.19 -3.76 5.20
C THR A 85 -50.59 -4.34 5.14
N LEU A 86 -50.90 -5.36 5.95
CA LEU A 86 -52.27 -5.82 6.22
C LEU A 86 -52.70 -5.34 7.61
N THR A 87 -53.77 -4.54 7.70
CA THR A 87 -54.29 -4.02 8.98
C THR A 87 -55.67 -4.57 9.29
N ILE A 88 -55.84 -5.14 10.48
CA ILE A 88 -57.12 -5.63 11.00
C ILE A 88 -57.79 -4.53 11.82
N ASN A 89 -58.94 -4.05 11.34
CA ASN A 89 -59.59 -2.84 11.86
C ASN A 89 -60.84 -3.10 12.71
N GLN A 90 -61.31 -4.34 12.81
CA GLN A 90 -62.45 -4.70 13.65
C GLN A 90 -62.12 -5.91 14.51
N ASN A 91 -62.82 -6.03 15.64
CA ASN A 91 -62.63 -7.14 16.56
C ASN A 91 -63.49 -8.36 16.16
N ASN A 92 -63.61 -8.62 14.86
CA ASN A 92 -64.21 -9.84 14.36
C ASN A 92 -63.14 -10.94 14.45
N ALA A 93 -63.53 -12.15 14.85
CA ALA A 93 -62.57 -13.19 15.19
C ALA A 93 -61.74 -13.59 13.95
N THR A 94 -60.50 -13.10 13.88
CA THR A 94 -59.49 -13.62 12.94
C THR A 94 -59.03 -14.97 13.48
N ASP A 95 -59.23 -16.03 12.71
CA ASP A 95 -59.02 -17.40 13.17
C ASP A 95 -58.26 -18.23 12.12
N LEU A 96 -57.10 -18.75 12.50
CA LEU A 96 -56.32 -19.66 11.67
C LEU A 96 -56.58 -21.09 12.13
N LYS A 97 -57.25 -21.85 11.28
CA LYS A 97 -57.73 -23.20 11.60
C LYS A 97 -56.87 -24.31 11.06
N SER A 98 -56.31 -24.12 9.88
CA SER A 98 -55.28 -24.96 9.29
C SER A 98 -54.58 -24.23 8.15
N GLY A 99 -53.29 -24.49 7.94
CA GLY A 99 -52.54 -23.87 6.85
C GLY A 99 -51.38 -22.98 7.31
N ARG A 100 -51.03 -21.97 6.52
CA ARG A 100 -49.86 -21.11 6.78
C ARG A 100 -50.17 -19.61 6.68
N LEU A 101 -49.54 -18.82 7.54
CA LEU A 101 -49.49 -17.37 7.46
C LEU A 101 -48.03 -16.94 7.33
N ASN A 102 -47.65 -16.32 6.21
CA ASN A 102 -46.31 -15.80 5.99
C ASN A 102 -46.36 -14.27 6.05
N VAL A 103 -45.60 -13.66 6.96
CA VAL A 103 -45.51 -12.21 7.12
C VAL A 103 -44.10 -11.77 6.76
N TYR A 104 -43.92 -11.34 5.50
CA TYR A 104 -42.69 -10.72 5.00
C TYR A 104 -42.74 -9.19 5.07
N GLY A 105 -43.94 -8.61 5.01
CA GLY A 105 -44.23 -7.18 5.24
C GLY A 105 -44.68 -6.89 6.68
N THR A 106 -45.72 -6.08 6.84
CA THR A 106 -46.30 -5.75 8.16
C THR A 106 -47.73 -6.30 8.27
N LEU A 107 -48.03 -7.07 9.33
CA LEU A 107 -49.37 -7.45 9.72
C LEU A 107 -49.71 -6.81 11.07
N ASP A 108 -50.62 -5.85 11.06
CA ASP A 108 -51.02 -5.08 12.25
C ASP A 108 -52.45 -5.44 12.68
N PHE A 109 -52.56 -6.06 13.86
CA PHE A 109 -53.85 -6.37 14.49
C PHE A 109 -54.43 -5.21 15.29
N GLY A 110 -53.66 -4.15 15.54
CA GLY A 110 -54.05 -3.07 16.45
C GLY A 110 -54.45 -3.64 17.82
N GLY A 111 -55.63 -3.28 18.31
CA GLY A 111 -56.19 -3.85 19.55
C GLY A 111 -57.00 -5.13 19.38
N ASN A 112 -57.06 -5.71 18.18
CA ASN A 112 -57.99 -6.79 17.85
C ASN A 112 -57.43 -8.18 18.16
N ARG A 113 -58.33 -9.10 18.53
CA ARG A 113 -57.99 -10.48 18.86
C ARG A 113 -57.81 -11.33 17.61
N TRP A 114 -56.84 -12.24 17.63
CA TRP A 114 -56.75 -13.34 16.69
C TRP A 114 -56.41 -14.66 17.38
N ASP A 115 -56.84 -15.77 16.80
CA ASP A 115 -56.74 -17.09 17.40
C ASP A 115 -56.18 -18.11 16.41
N THR A 116 -55.65 -19.21 16.95
CA THR A 116 -55.50 -20.47 16.19
C THR A 116 -56.42 -21.53 16.79
N SER A 117 -57.36 -22.04 16.00
CA SER A 117 -58.38 -22.99 16.49
C SER A 117 -58.80 -24.02 15.44
N GLY A 118 -59.04 -25.27 15.79
CA GLY A 118 -59.48 -26.27 14.79
C GLY A 118 -59.48 -27.70 15.30
N VAL A 119 -60.16 -28.62 14.61
CA VAL A 119 -60.29 -30.02 15.06
C VAL A 119 -59.23 -30.90 14.39
N GLY A 120 -57.97 -30.75 14.83
CA GLY A 120 -56.81 -31.42 14.21
C GLY A 120 -56.31 -30.70 12.94
N GLY A 121 -55.00 -30.79 12.69
CA GLY A 121 -54.31 -30.03 11.66
C GLY A 121 -53.07 -29.31 12.20
N GLN A 122 -52.40 -28.55 11.34
CA GLN A 122 -51.24 -27.71 11.68
C GLN A 122 -51.45 -26.29 11.14
N VAL A 123 -51.16 -25.30 11.97
CA VAL A 123 -51.03 -23.89 11.63
C VAL A 123 -49.57 -23.50 11.75
N ILE A 124 -48.99 -22.94 10.70
CA ILE A 124 -47.62 -22.41 10.71
C ILE A 124 -47.67 -20.91 10.45
N VAL A 125 -47.12 -20.11 11.35
CA VAL A 125 -46.99 -18.66 11.20
C VAL A 125 -45.51 -18.33 11.05
N ASN A 126 -45.09 -17.82 9.91
CA ASN A 126 -43.71 -17.37 9.67
C ASN A 126 -43.68 -15.85 9.67
N VAL A 127 -42.81 -15.24 10.48
CA VAL A 127 -42.70 -13.79 10.65
C VAL A 127 -41.27 -13.38 10.38
N GLU A 128 -40.99 -12.97 9.13
CA GLU A 128 -39.71 -12.36 8.73
C GLU A 128 -39.79 -10.82 8.73
N GLY A 129 -40.99 -10.27 8.53
CA GLY A 129 -41.27 -8.84 8.64
C GLY A 129 -41.72 -8.46 10.04
N GLU A 130 -42.86 -7.76 10.16
CA GLU A 130 -43.43 -7.34 11.44
C GLU A 130 -44.86 -7.86 11.61
N LEU A 131 -45.13 -8.63 12.67
CA LEU A 131 -46.49 -8.97 13.11
C LEU A 131 -46.72 -8.30 14.47
N THR A 132 -47.60 -7.31 14.51
CA THR A 132 -47.77 -6.42 15.67
C THR A 132 -49.22 -6.29 16.10
N GLY A 133 -49.47 -6.11 17.41
CA GLY A 133 -50.79 -5.87 17.96
C GLY A 133 -50.81 -5.92 19.49
N SER A 134 -51.70 -5.14 20.11
CA SER A 134 -51.96 -5.16 21.56
C SER A 134 -53.15 -6.05 21.93
N GLY A 135 -53.81 -6.66 20.95
CA GLY A 135 -54.92 -7.58 21.16
C GLY A 135 -54.52 -8.89 21.83
N ASN A 136 -55.50 -9.72 22.21
CA ASN A 136 -55.21 -11.05 22.75
C ASN A 136 -54.89 -12.02 21.61
N PHE A 137 -53.84 -12.83 21.75
CA PHE A 137 -53.66 -14.04 20.96
C PHE A 137 -53.94 -15.28 21.81
N TYR A 138 -54.85 -16.14 21.35
CA TYR A 138 -55.09 -17.45 21.93
C TYR A 138 -54.60 -18.54 20.96
N GLY A 139 -53.54 -19.23 21.37
CA GLY A 139 -52.91 -20.27 20.56
C GLY A 139 -53.38 -21.66 20.92
N GLY A 140 -53.79 -22.46 19.93
CA GLY A 140 -53.87 -23.91 20.09
C GLY A 140 -55.18 -24.49 20.56
N GLN A 141 -56.32 -23.87 20.25
CA GLN A 141 -57.60 -24.50 20.52
C GLN A 141 -57.80 -25.71 19.59
N GLN A 142 -57.34 -26.89 20.03
CA GLN A 142 -57.45 -28.19 19.36
C GLN A 142 -56.61 -28.41 18.06
N VAL A 143 -55.79 -27.44 17.63
CA VAL A 143 -54.87 -27.50 16.46
C VAL A 143 -53.40 -27.46 16.89
N ASN A 144 -52.44 -27.98 16.11
CA ASN A 144 -51.00 -27.75 16.35
C ASN A 144 -50.60 -26.37 15.81
N THR A 145 -49.90 -25.56 16.59
CA THR A 145 -49.46 -24.22 16.18
C THR A 145 -47.95 -24.10 16.28
N GLU A 146 -47.31 -23.69 15.20
CA GLU A 146 -45.89 -23.35 15.14
C GLU A 146 -45.74 -21.91 14.65
N ILE A 147 -45.09 -21.05 15.43
CA ILE A 147 -44.79 -19.66 15.08
C ILE A 147 -43.28 -19.53 14.95
N ASN A 148 -42.76 -19.22 13.77
CA ASN A 148 -41.34 -18.99 13.53
C ASN A 148 -41.09 -17.49 13.34
N VAL A 149 -40.24 -16.90 14.18
CA VAL A 149 -39.98 -15.46 14.21
C VAL A 149 -38.52 -15.21 13.86
N THR A 150 -38.26 -14.60 12.71
CA THR A 150 -36.95 -14.09 12.25
C THR A 150 -36.97 -12.57 12.05
N GLY A 151 -38.15 -11.95 12.04
CA GLY A 151 -38.36 -10.50 12.13
C GLY A 151 -38.90 -10.10 13.51
N LEU A 152 -39.90 -9.23 13.57
CA LEU A 152 -40.52 -8.75 14.82
C LEU A 152 -41.93 -9.36 15.01
N PHE A 153 -42.13 -10.11 16.10
CA PHE A 153 -43.45 -10.47 16.60
C PHE A 153 -43.72 -9.67 17.88
N ARG A 154 -44.68 -8.75 17.86
CA ARG A 154 -45.04 -7.91 19.00
C ARG A 154 -46.50 -8.14 19.38
N HIS A 155 -46.76 -9.00 20.37
CA HIS A 155 -48.12 -9.38 20.72
C HIS A 155 -48.27 -9.86 22.18
N LYS A 156 -49.51 -9.92 22.65
CA LYS A 156 -49.87 -10.54 23.93
C LYS A 156 -50.26 -12.02 23.75
N LEU A 157 -49.69 -12.91 24.56
CA LEU A 157 -49.99 -14.36 24.58
C LEU A 157 -50.95 -14.72 25.73
N SER A 158 -52.24 -14.38 25.59
CA SER A 158 -53.24 -14.51 26.68
C SER A 158 -53.69 -15.95 27.00
N GLY A 159 -53.25 -16.94 26.22
CA GLY A 159 -53.54 -18.35 26.43
C GLY A 159 -52.95 -19.18 25.30
N PHE A 160 -51.63 -19.33 25.31
CA PHE A 160 -50.89 -20.13 24.34
C PHE A 160 -50.72 -21.54 24.92
N GLY A 161 -51.55 -22.48 24.46
CA GLY A 161 -51.68 -23.76 25.13
C GLY A 161 -52.97 -24.50 24.80
N ALA A 162 -52.91 -25.83 24.73
CA ALA A 162 -54.09 -26.65 24.44
C ALA A 162 -55.00 -26.78 25.69
N THR A 163 -56.21 -26.22 25.61
CA THR A 163 -57.19 -26.17 26.72
C THR A 163 -58.08 -27.40 26.86
N VAL A 164 -57.87 -28.45 26.04
CA VAL A 164 -58.75 -29.62 25.99
C VAL A 164 -57.95 -30.90 26.22
N ALA A 165 -58.35 -31.68 27.23
CA ALA A 165 -57.87 -33.04 27.44
C ALA A 165 -58.37 -33.94 26.28
N GLY A 166 -57.58 -34.04 25.21
CA GLY A 166 -57.84 -34.89 24.04
C GLY A 166 -56.91 -36.10 23.99
N SER A 167 -57.27 -37.11 23.18
CA SER A 167 -56.50 -38.36 23.03
C SER A 167 -55.24 -38.25 22.17
N SER A 168 -54.95 -37.10 21.56
CA SER A 168 -53.80 -36.89 20.68
C SER A 168 -52.95 -35.73 21.19
N PRO A 169 -51.63 -35.92 21.35
CA PRO A 169 -50.70 -34.85 21.69
C PRO A 169 -50.85 -33.64 20.77
N ARG A 170 -50.81 -32.44 21.36
CA ARG A 170 -50.83 -31.16 20.63
C ARG A 170 -49.57 -30.37 20.92
N VAL A 171 -48.99 -29.79 19.88
CA VAL A 171 -47.77 -28.97 19.97
C VAL A 171 -48.14 -27.51 19.74
N GLN A 172 -47.93 -26.66 20.74
CA GLN A 172 -47.96 -25.21 20.65
C GLN A 172 -46.55 -24.69 20.88
N ARG A 173 -45.95 -24.14 19.83
CA ARG A 173 -44.56 -23.72 19.87
C ARG A 173 -44.38 -22.38 19.16
N MET A 174 -43.69 -21.46 19.81
CA MET A 174 -43.09 -20.29 19.17
C MET A 174 -41.57 -20.49 19.16
N ARG A 175 -40.93 -20.23 18.02
CA ARG A 175 -39.48 -20.24 17.83
C ARG A 175 -39.02 -18.85 17.48
N VAL A 176 -38.22 -18.25 18.34
CA VAL A 176 -37.56 -16.98 18.08
C VAL A 176 -36.17 -17.31 17.53
N LEU A 177 -36.07 -17.34 16.21
CA LEU A 177 -34.89 -17.72 15.46
C LEU A 177 -33.88 -16.58 15.43
N ASP A 178 -32.65 -16.88 15.01
CA ASP A 178 -31.56 -15.90 14.89
C ASP A 178 -31.98 -14.62 14.12
N GLY A 179 -31.60 -13.46 14.66
CA GLY A 179 -32.05 -12.13 14.20
C GLY A 179 -33.51 -11.76 14.51
N GLY A 180 -34.34 -12.71 14.93
CA GLY A 180 -35.75 -12.50 15.27
C GLY A 180 -35.95 -11.93 16.67
N THR A 181 -37.03 -11.17 16.86
CA THR A 181 -37.45 -10.59 18.14
C THR A 181 -38.90 -10.91 18.46
N TYR A 182 -39.15 -11.53 19.61
CA TYR A 182 -40.47 -11.59 20.22
C TYR A 182 -40.60 -10.54 21.34
N ARG A 183 -41.44 -9.52 21.15
CA ARG A 183 -41.74 -8.50 22.17
C ARG A 183 -43.12 -8.72 22.78
N ALA A 184 -43.16 -9.18 24.02
CA ALA A 184 -44.38 -9.39 24.79
C ALA A 184 -44.90 -8.06 25.35
N VAL A 185 -46.03 -7.58 24.83
CA VAL A 185 -46.69 -6.31 25.23
C VAL A 185 -47.79 -6.49 26.29
N GLY A 186 -47.95 -7.72 26.80
CA GLY A 186 -48.98 -8.07 27.78
C GLY A 186 -48.76 -9.47 28.33
N ALA A 187 -49.55 -9.86 29.34
CA ALA A 187 -49.37 -11.13 30.06
C ALA A 187 -49.11 -12.33 29.13
N ILE A 188 -48.06 -13.08 29.43
CA ILE A 188 -47.69 -14.34 28.80
C ILE A 188 -48.34 -15.45 29.63
N VAL A 189 -49.25 -16.21 29.02
CA VAL A 189 -49.97 -17.30 29.67
C VAL A 189 -49.72 -18.59 28.91
N LEU A 190 -48.83 -19.43 29.43
CA LEU A 190 -48.55 -20.76 28.90
C LEU A 190 -49.34 -21.81 29.67
N ARG A 191 -50.03 -22.71 28.97
CA ARG A 191 -50.81 -23.79 29.60
C ARG A 191 -50.64 -25.09 28.83
N SER A 192 -50.28 -26.16 29.54
CA SER A 192 -50.21 -27.49 28.94
C SER A 192 -51.18 -28.44 29.67
N HIS A 193 -51.51 -29.56 29.07
CA HIS A 193 -52.19 -30.67 29.74
C HIS A 193 -51.35 -31.92 29.47
N THR A 194 -51.58 -33.01 30.21
CA THR A 194 -50.79 -34.24 30.06
C THR A 194 -50.70 -34.67 28.58
N ASN A 195 -49.47 -34.74 28.05
CA ASN A 195 -49.12 -35.05 26.65
C ASN A 195 -49.24 -33.92 25.61
N ASN A 196 -49.42 -32.67 26.02
CA ASN A 196 -49.32 -31.50 25.13
C ASN A 196 -48.01 -30.73 25.37
N THR A 197 -47.65 -29.87 24.43
CA THR A 197 -46.50 -28.96 24.52
C THR A 197 -46.98 -27.52 24.40
N ALA A 198 -46.50 -26.63 25.27
CA ALA A 198 -46.67 -25.18 25.23
C ALA A 198 -45.32 -24.50 25.51
N ALA A 199 -44.62 -24.11 24.44
CA ALA A 199 -43.26 -23.60 24.53
C ALA A 199 -43.00 -22.31 23.73
N ILE A 200 -42.12 -21.47 24.28
CA ILE A 200 -41.41 -20.41 23.56
C ILE A 200 -39.94 -20.82 23.53
N GLU A 201 -39.46 -21.27 22.38
CA GLU A 201 -38.08 -21.68 22.13
C GLU A 201 -37.28 -20.47 21.60
N LEU A 202 -36.22 -20.10 22.31
CA LEU A 202 -35.28 -19.08 21.84
C LEU A 202 -34.12 -19.80 21.14
N CYS A 203 -33.98 -19.57 19.84
CA CYS A 203 -33.11 -20.29 18.92
C CYS A 203 -32.12 -19.31 18.24
N GLY A 204 -31.53 -18.40 19.01
CA GLY A 204 -30.63 -17.34 18.55
C GLY A 204 -31.27 -15.96 18.53
N GLY A 205 -32.60 -15.88 18.65
CA GLY A 205 -33.32 -14.61 18.70
C GLY A 205 -33.54 -14.06 20.11
N THR A 206 -34.10 -12.86 20.17
CA THR A 206 -34.33 -12.12 21.42
C THR A 206 -35.80 -12.14 21.82
N MET A 207 -36.09 -12.46 23.08
CA MET A 207 -37.39 -12.23 23.68
C MET A 207 -37.33 -11.03 24.62
N VAL A 208 -38.23 -10.07 24.45
CA VAL A 208 -38.36 -8.87 25.30
C VAL A 208 -39.69 -8.90 26.03
N VAL A 209 -39.67 -8.73 27.35
CA VAL A 209 -40.85 -8.67 28.22
C VAL A 209 -40.99 -7.24 28.73
N GLU A 210 -41.99 -6.51 28.22
CA GLU A 210 -42.20 -5.10 28.58
C GLU A 210 -42.59 -4.92 30.06
N ALA A 211 -42.38 -3.73 30.59
CA ALA A 211 -42.62 -3.40 31.99
C ALA A 211 -44.07 -3.72 32.42
N GLY A 212 -44.21 -4.42 33.55
CA GLY A 212 -45.52 -4.81 34.09
C GLY A 212 -46.15 -6.04 33.42
N VAL A 213 -45.47 -6.69 32.47
CA VAL A 213 -45.92 -7.96 31.89
C VAL A 213 -45.64 -9.12 32.86
N SER A 214 -46.66 -9.95 33.10
CA SER A 214 -46.56 -11.16 33.92
C SER A 214 -46.37 -12.41 33.07
N TYR A 215 -45.54 -13.35 33.52
CA TYR A 215 -45.49 -14.72 32.99
C TYR A 215 -46.25 -15.65 33.94
N THR A 216 -47.36 -16.21 33.47
CA THR A 216 -48.19 -17.18 34.20
C THR A 216 -48.15 -18.51 33.47
N TYR A 217 -47.79 -19.57 34.19
CA TYR A 217 -47.78 -20.93 33.68
C TYR A 217 -48.69 -21.81 34.53
N THR A 218 -49.40 -22.74 33.90
CA THR A 218 -50.28 -23.69 34.60
C THR A 218 -50.24 -25.03 33.89
N ASP A 219 -50.19 -26.13 34.65
CA ASP A 219 -50.22 -27.50 34.14
C ASP A 219 -49.11 -27.85 33.11
N LEU A 220 -48.00 -27.10 33.10
CA LEU A 220 -46.80 -27.42 32.31
C LEU A 220 -46.16 -28.71 32.82
N VAL A 221 -45.80 -29.61 31.90
CA VAL A 221 -45.05 -30.84 32.17
C VAL A 221 -43.58 -30.51 31.96
N MET A 222 -42.88 -30.18 33.05
CA MET A 222 -41.49 -29.67 33.03
C MET A 222 -40.44 -30.75 32.70
N ASN A 223 -40.61 -31.49 31.60
CA ASN A 223 -39.70 -32.51 31.09
C ASN A 223 -38.76 -31.98 29.97
N GLY A 224 -38.65 -30.65 29.83
CA GLY A 224 -37.77 -29.98 28.88
C GLY A 224 -38.44 -29.55 27.56
N ASP A 225 -39.73 -29.82 27.37
CA ASP A 225 -40.47 -29.42 26.17
C ASP A 225 -41.53 -28.34 26.42
N ASP A 226 -41.77 -27.92 27.66
CA ASP A 226 -42.72 -26.87 28.06
C ASP A 226 -42.02 -25.65 28.67
N GLY A 227 -42.60 -24.45 28.50
CA GLY A 227 -42.11 -23.20 29.11
C GLY A 227 -41.33 -22.29 28.14
N ILE A 228 -40.51 -21.39 28.68
CA ILE A 228 -39.55 -20.60 27.91
C ILE A 228 -38.22 -21.36 27.91
N ILE A 229 -37.69 -21.68 26.74
CA ILE A 229 -36.57 -22.63 26.60
C ILE A 229 -35.47 -22.02 25.72
N PHE A 230 -34.26 -21.89 26.26
CA PHE A 230 -33.08 -21.54 25.48
C PHE A 230 -32.59 -22.77 24.72
N LYS A 231 -32.63 -22.70 23.38
CA LYS A 231 -32.18 -23.74 22.44
C LYS A 231 -30.90 -23.34 21.68
N SER A 232 -30.42 -22.11 21.85
CA SER A 232 -29.16 -21.61 21.28
C SER A 232 -28.48 -20.65 22.26
N PRO A 233 -27.15 -20.70 22.45
CA PRO A 233 -26.43 -19.83 23.37
C PRO A 233 -26.51 -18.35 22.97
N GLY A 234 -26.68 -18.04 21.68
CA GLY A 234 -26.90 -16.66 21.20
C GLY A 234 -28.29 -16.09 21.51
N SER A 235 -29.15 -16.84 22.20
CA SER A 235 -30.48 -16.35 22.57
C SER A 235 -30.42 -15.44 23.79
N THR A 236 -31.33 -14.46 23.85
CA THR A 236 -31.43 -13.54 24.98
C THR A 236 -32.88 -13.36 25.41
N LEU A 237 -33.14 -13.37 26.72
CA LEU A 237 -34.40 -12.93 27.32
C LEU A 237 -34.14 -11.63 28.09
N VAL A 238 -34.80 -10.55 27.69
CA VAL A 238 -34.71 -9.23 28.33
C VAL A 238 -36.04 -8.93 29.00
N LEU A 239 -36.02 -8.54 30.27
CA LEU A 239 -37.19 -8.08 31.02
C LEU A 239 -36.97 -6.65 31.48
N GLU A 240 -37.90 -5.75 31.18
CA GLU A 240 -37.84 -4.39 31.71
C GLU A 240 -38.07 -4.40 33.24
N GLY A 241 -37.16 -3.76 33.98
CA GLY A 241 -37.07 -3.67 35.44
C GLY A 241 -36.16 -4.70 36.12
N ASP A 242 -35.91 -4.52 37.42
CA ASP A 242 -35.31 -5.55 38.29
C ASP A 242 -36.29 -6.70 38.51
N ARG A 243 -36.02 -7.82 37.82
CA ARG A 243 -36.84 -9.02 37.74
C ARG A 243 -36.05 -10.27 38.11
N GLN A 244 -34.89 -10.12 38.76
CA GLN A 244 -34.01 -11.25 39.10
C GLN A 244 -34.73 -12.29 39.95
N VAL A 245 -35.59 -11.85 40.87
CA VAL A 245 -36.39 -12.75 41.74
C VAL A 245 -37.42 -13.55 40.94
N ASP A 246 -38.13 -12.90 40.00
CA ASP A 246 -39.12 -13.56 39.16
C ASP A 246 -38.45 -14.60 38.26
N VAL A 247 -37.32 -14.24 37.64
CA VAL A 247 -36.52 -15.14 36.80
C VAL A 247 -36.01 -16.33 37.59
N ALA A 248 -35.46 -16.12 38.80
CA ALA A 248 -34.96 -17.20 39.64
C ALA A 248 -36.08 -18.20 40.02
N LEU A 249 -37.30 -17.71 40.27
CA LEU A 249 -38.46 -18.55 40.51
C LEU A 249 -38.85 -19.35 39.26
N TRP A 250 -38.84 -18.73 38.07
CA TRP A 250 -39.16 -19.43 36.82
C TRP A 250 -38.14 -20.54 36.51
N ILE A 251 -36.86 -20.30 36.78
CA ILE A 251 -35.80 -21.31 36.63
C ILE A 251 -36.01 -22.45 37.62
N ALA A 252 -36.28 -22.13 38.90
CA ALA A 252 -36.50 -23.13 39.93
C ALA A 252 -37.74 -24.01 39.67
N ASP A 253 -38.80 -23.42 39.10
CA ASP A 253 -40.03 -24.12 38.74
C ASP A 253 -39.89 -24.90 37.42
N GLY A 254 -38.81 -24.73 36.66
CA GLY A 254 -38.60 -25.31 35.33
C GLY A 254 -39.39 -24.60 34.22
N ALA A 255 -40.11 -23.52 34.54
CA ALA A 255 -40.88 -22.71 33.58
C ALA A 255 -39.99 -21.86 32.66
N LEU A 256 -38.74 -21.63 33.07
CA LEU A 256 -37.65 -21.08 32.27
C LEU A 256 -36.49 -22.08 32.33
N SER A 257 -36.03 -22.56 31.18
CA SER A 257 -34.98 -23.60 31.11
C SER A 257 -34.02 -23.38 29.94
N SER A 258 -32.91 -24.11 29.93
CA SER A 258 -31.89 -24.07 28.88
C SER A 258 -31.43 -25.49 28.54
N GLU A 259 -31.31 -25.76 27.23
CA GLU A 259 -30.69 -26.98 26.70
C GLU A 259 -29.23 -26.76 26.26
N VAL A 260 -28.74 -25.53 26.35
CA VAL A 260 -27.47 -25.09 25.73
C VAL A 260 -26.47 -24.53 26.73
N GLY A 261 -26.66 -24.79 28.02
CA GLY A 261 -25.74 -24.38 29.07
C GLY A 261 -26.43 -23.73 30.28
N ALA A 262 -25.64 -23.34 31.26
CA ALA A 262 -26.13 -22.67 32.47
C ALA A 262 -26.60 -21.25 32.16
N MET A 263 -27.79 -20.86 32.62
CA MET A 263 -28.31 -19.50 32.43
C MET A 263 -27.66 -18.52 33.43
N GLY A 264 -27.13 -17.43 32.91
CA GLY A 264 -26.74 -16.25 33.67
C GLY A 264 -27.92 -15.28 33.80
N VAL A 265 -28.10 -14.69 34.98
CA VAL A 265 -29.13 -13.67 35.23
C VAL A 265 -28.42 -12.40 35.70
N HIS A 266 -28.50 -11.34 34.91
CA HIS A 266 -27.87 -10.06 35.18
C HIS A 266 -28.92 -8.94 35.20
N TYR A 267 -28.83 -8.05 36.18
CA TYR A 267 -29.64 -6.83 36.20
C TYR A 267 -28.73 -5.64 35.89
N ASP A 268 -29.02 -4.97 34.79
CA ASP A 268 -28.37 -3.73 34.39
C ASP A 268 -29.18 -2.55 34.96
N SER A 269 -28.58 -1.86 35.93
CA SER A 269 -29.20 -0.72 36.59
C SER A 269 -29.27 0.54 35.73
N ASP A 270 -28.43 0.65 34.69
CA ASP A 270 -28.40 1.82 33.80
C ASP A 270 -29.50 1.70 32.74
N ALA A 271 -29.75 0.48 32.24
CA ALA A 271 -30.85 0.19 31.32
C ALA A 271 -32.21 -0.01 32.03
N ASP A 272 -32.20 -0.29 33.34
CA ASP A 272 -33.37 -0.76 34.12
C ASP A 272 -33.96 -2.04 33.48
N GLU A 273 -33.09 -3.02 33.22
CA GLU A 273 -33.45 -4.28 32.55
C GLU A 273 -32.76 -5.49 33.21
N THR A 274 -33.49 -6.60 33.33
CA THR A 274 -32.94 -7.91 33.69
C THR A 274 -32.73 -8.74 32.44
N ALA A 275 -31.48 -9.07 32.14
CA ALA A 275 -31.11 -9.97 31.05
C ALA A 275 -30.88 -11.39 31.57
N VAL A 276 -31.42 -12.36 30.85
CA VAL A 276 -31.08 -13.77 30.97
C VAL A 276 -30.43 -14.19 29.66
N SER A 277 -29.20 -14.65 29.76
CA SER A 277 -28.45 -15.22 28.65
C SER A 277 -27.87 -16.55 29.10
N VAL A 278 -27.57 -17.43 28.15
CA VAL A 278 -26.75 -18.60 28.44
C VAL A 278 -25.34 -18.21 28.02
N PRO A 279 -24.46 -17.78 28.96
CA PRO A 279 -23.07 -17.52 28.62
C PRO A 279 -22.53 -18.77 27.91
N PRO A 280 -21.94 -18.61 26.71
CA PRO A 280 -21.37 -19.75 26.02
C PRO A 280 -20.38 -20.45 26.97
N GLU A 281 -20.44 -21.78 27.05
CA GLU A 281 -19.24 -22.53 27.45
C GLU A 281 -18.12 -22.00 26.54
N VAL A 282 -16.97 -21.62 27.11
CA VAL A 282 -15.89 -20.91 26.42
C VAL A 282 -15.52 -21.66 25.13
N GLU A 283 -16.16 -21.27 24.04
CA GLU A 283 -15.85 -21.71 22.68
C GLU A 283 -14.94 -20.63 22.12
N SER A 284 -13.71 -21.02 21.80
CA SER A 284 -12.83 -20.24 20.96
C SER A 284 -13.56 -19.93 19.65
N PHE A 285 -13.60 -18.65 19.27
CA PHE A 285 -14.12 -18.25 17.96
C PHE A 285 -13.04 -18.55 16.92
N HIS A 286 -13.24 -19.61 16.13
CA HIS A 286 -12.27 -20.06 15.14
C HIS A 286 -12.42 -19.28 13.82
N LEU A 287 -11.37 -18.55 13.44
CA LEU A 287 -11.26 -17.93 12.12
C LEU A 287 -10.57 -18.92 11.16
N PRO A 288 -11.28 -19.42 10.13
CA PRO A 288 -10.68 -20.31 9.15
C PRO A 288 -9.70 -19.57 8.22
N ASP A 289 -8.81 -20.33 7.59
CA ASP A 289 -7.96 -19.84 6.50
C ASP A 289 -8.81 -19.20 5.37
N GLY A 290 -8.38 -18.03 4.89
CA GLY A 290 -9.06 -17.22 3.87
C GLY A 290 -10.20 -16.35 4.41
N PHE A 291 -10.42 -16.29 5.72
CA PHE A 291 -11.50 -15.48 6.30
C PHE A 291 -11.26 -13.97 6.07
N THR A 292 -12.27 -13.27 5.56
CA THR A 292 -12.20 -11.83 5.29
C THR A 292 -13.36 -11.08 5.96
N VAL A 293 -13.06 -10.06 6.77
CA VAL A 293 -14.06 -9.08 7.22
C VAL A 293 -14.16 -7.99 6.16
N GLU A 294 -15.24 -8.02 5.37
CA GLU A 294 -15.40 -7.12 4.22
C GLU A 294 -15.45 -5.63 4.60
N ARG A 295 -15.04 -4.78 3.65
CA ARG A 295 -15.03 -3.32 3.81
C ARG A 295 -16.44 -2.78 4.13
N GLY A 296 -16.55 -2.08 5.26
CA GLY A 296 -17.83 -1.54 5.75
C GLY A 296 -18.61 -2.47 6.68
N ALA A 297 -18.19 -3.74 6.81
CA ALA A 297 -18.69 -4.63 7.85
C ALA A 297 -18.05 -4.29 9.21
N VAL A 298 -18.80 -4.52 10.29
CA VAL A 298 -18.30 -4.43 11.67
C VAL A 298 -18.58 -5.77 12.33
N LEU A 299 -17.52 -6.49 12.68
CA LEU A 299 -17.58 -7.70 13.49
C LEU A 299 -17.19 -7.32 14.92
N MET A 300 -18.06 -7.61 15.88
CA MET A 300 -17.79 -7.36 17.31
C MET A 300 -17.68 -8.69 18.03
N THR A 301 -16.63 -8.88 18.83
CA THR A 301 -16.46 -10.05 19.71
C THR A 301 -16.71 -9.64 21.16
N GLU A 302 -17.30 -10.53 21.97
CA GLU A 302 -17.61 -10.21 23.37
C GLU A 302 -16.34 -10.27 24.24
N SER A 303 -16.40 -9.63 25.41
CA SER A 303 -15.23 -9.38 26.27
C SER A 303 -14.50 -10.62 26.81
N THR A 304 -15.04 -11.81 26.60
CA THR A 304 -14.49 -13.08 27.09
C THR A 304 -14.05 -14.02 25.97
N ASP A 305 -14.27 -13.66 24.70
CA ASP A 305 -14.02 -14.57 23.58
C ASP A 305 -12.52 -14.64 23.29
N THR A 306 -11.99 -15.85 23.12
CA THR A 306 -10.67 -16.02 22.49
C THR A 306 -10.89 -16.25 21.01
N VAL A 307 -10.42 -15.33 20.18
CA VAL A 307 -10.38 -15.52 18.74
C VAL A 307 -9.16 -16.36 18.42
N THR A 308 -9.39 -17.59 17.99
CA THR A 308 -8.33 -18.53 17.61
C THR A 308 -8.29 -18.64 16.10
N MET A 309 -7.10 -18.66 15.51
CA MET A 309 -6.95 -18.86 14.07
C MET A 309 -6.47 -20.27 13.77
N ASP A 310 -7.06 -20.89 12.75
CA ASP A 310 -6.73 -22.27 12.38
C ASP A 310 -5.52 -22.38 11.42
N GLY A 311 -4.76 -21.27 11.25
CA GLY A 311 -3.64 -21.13 10.31
C GLY A 311 -4.04 -20.44 9.00
N GLY A 312 -3.06 -20.03 8.19
CA GLY A 312 -3.28 -19.42 6.88
C GLY A 312 -3.45 -17.89 6.89
N LEU A 313 -4.22 -17.34 5.95
CA LEU A 313 -4.44 -15.89 5.76
C LEU A 313 -5.81 -15.45 6.32
N VAL A 314 -5.83 -14.43 7.16
CA VAL A 314 -7.06 -13.74 7.58
C VAL A 314 -6.93 -12.25 7.25
N THR A 315 -7.96 -11.67 6.67
CA THR A 315 -7.95 -10.28 6.20
C THR A 315 -9.06 -9.46 6.86
N ILE A 316 -8.73 -8.27 7.38
CA ILE A 316 -9.67 -7.35 8.01
C ILE A 316 -9.75 -6.07 7.18
N ASP A 317 -10.67 -6.00 6.22
CA ASP A 317 -10.95 -4.80 5.41
C ASP A 317 -11.98 -3.86 6.06
N GLY A 318 -12.86 -4.41 6.91
CA GLY A 318 -13.88 -3.70 7.67
C GLY A 318 -13.42 -3.25 9.05
N ARG A 319 -14.21 -3.52 10.09
CA ARG A 319 -13.83 -3.30 11.49
C ARG A 319 -14.01 -4.58 12.29
N LEU A 320 -13.01 -4.98 13.07
CA LEU A 320 -13.10 -6.04 14.07
C LEU A 320 -12.78 -5.43 15.44
N ILE A 321 -13.77 -5.41 16.35
CA ILE A 321 -13.66 -4.74 17.65
C ILE A 321 -14.01 -5.73 18.77
N GLY A 322 -13.13 -5.87 19.75
CA GLY A 322 -13.37 -6.75 20.89
C GLY A 322 -12.41 -6.51 22.04
N SER A 323 -12.77 -6.98 23.23
CA SER A 323 -11.90 -6.93 24.42
C SER A 323 -11.35 -8.29 24.84
N GLY A 324 -11.59 -9.33 24.03
CA GLY A 324 -11.08 -10.68 24.23
C GLY A 324 -9.60 -10.86 23.85
N ASN A 325 -9.11 -12.09 23.90
CA ASN A 325 -7.75 -12.45 23.48
C ASN A 325 -7.72 -12.89 22.02
N PHE A 326 -6.68 -12.50 21.29
CA PHE A 326 -6.40 -12.96 19.94
C PHE A 326 -5.20 -13.91 19.98
N ASP A 327 -5.43 -15.21 19.78
CA ASP A 327 -4.42 -16.28 19.92
C ASP A 327 -4.16 -16.98 18.57
N SER A 328 -2.88 -17.20 18.26
CA SER A 328 -2.43 -17.69 16.95
C SER A 328 -2.61 -19.19 16.74
N GLY A 329 -2.96 -19.97 17.78
CA GLY A 329 -3.02 -21.42 17.68
C GLY A 329 -1.63 -22.06 17.50
N THR A 330 -1.45 -23.32 17.93
CA THR A 330 -0.09 -23.85 18.20
C THR A 330 0.66 -24.48 17.02
N GLN A 331 0.13 -24.55 15.78
CA GLN A 331 0.67 -25.52 14.79
C GLN A 331 0.80 -25.14 13.30
N GLN A 332 0.32 -23.99 12.80
CA GLN A 332 0.47 -23.64 11.36
C GLN A 332 0.84 -22.17 11.13
N GLY A 333 1.50 -21.87 10.00
CA GLY A 333 1.90 -20.50 9.65
C GLY A 333 0.68 -19.60 9.53
N LEU A 334 0.74 -18.42 10.15
CA LEU A 334 -0.39 -17.51 10.29
C LEU A 334 -0.03 -16.13 9.73
N ARG A 335 -0.89 -15.57 8.89
CA ARG A 335 -0.80 -14.21 8.39
C ARG A 335 -2.12 -13.49 8.64
N LEU A 336 -2.10 -12.47 9.48
CA LEU A 336 -3.24 -11.56 9.69
C LEU A 336 -2.98 -10.25 8.98
N GLU A 337 -3.86 -9.81 8.11
CA GLU A 337 -3.79 -8.53 7.42
C GLU A 337 -4.87 -7.57 7.88
N VAL A 338 -4.48 -6.34 8.22
CA VAL A 338 -5.37 -5.28 8.68
C VAL A 338 -5.34 -4.14 7.68
N ASN A 339 -6.39 -4.04 6.87
CA ASN A 339 -6.65 -2.96 5.91
C ASN A 339 -7.69 -1.94 6.43
N GLY A 340 -8.49 -2.34 7.42
CA GLY A 340 -9.51 -1.53 8.10
C GLY A 340 -9.15 -1.22 9.55
N LEU A 341 -10.04 -1.48 10.52
CA LEU A 341 -9.75 -1.30 11.96
C LEU A 341 -9.76 -2.64 12.69
N LEU A 342 -8.72 -2.91 13.47
CA LEU A 342 -8.67 -3.99 14.45
C LEU A 342 -8.45 -3.41 15.85
N GLU A 343 -9.33 -3.71 16.80
CA GLU A 343 -9.20 -3.30 18.21
C GLU A 343 -9.30 -4.53 19.10
N HIS A 344 -8.19 -4.99 19.69
CA HIS A 344 -8.13 -6.26 20.44
C HIS A 344 -6.85 -6.41 21.29
N GLN A 345 -6.85 -7.35 22.25
CA GLN A 345 -5.64 -7.80 22.95
C GLN A 345 -4.94 -8.93 22.17
N LEU A 346 -3.62 -8.84 21.97
CA LEU A 346 -2.80 -9.83 21.26
C LEU A 346 -1.96 -10.67 22.23
N THR A 347 -2.43 -11.87 22.59
CA THR A 347 -1.74 -12.77 23.52
C THR A 347 -1.40 -14.10 22.86
N GLY A 348 -0.16 -14.58 23.06
CA GLY A 348 0.24 -15.88 22.49
C GLY A 348 0.51 -15.86 20.98
N PHE A 349 0.81 -14.69 20.41
CA PHE A 349 1.26 -14.58 19.03
C PHE A 349 2.72 -15.04 18.94
N GLY A 350 2.91 -16.30 18.56
CA GLY A 350 4.22 -16.93 18.51
C GLY A 350 4.16 -18.45 18.63
N ALA A 351 5.07 -19.15 17.95
CA ALA A 351 5.13 -20.60 17.99
C ALA A 351 5.48 -21.15 19.39
N THR A 352 4.75 -22.16 19.86
CA THR A 352 5.12 -22.92 21.07
C THR A 352 6.33 -23.83 20.82
N ALA A 353 7.18 -23.99 21.83
CA ALA A 353 8.37 -24.85 21.80
C ALA A 353 8.02 -26.30 21.38
N GLY A 354 8.45 -26.72 20.19
CA GLY A 354 8.25 -28.09 19.70
C GLY A 354 8.08 -28.27 18.18
N SER A 355 7.88 -27.19 17.40
CA SER A 355 7.84 -27.26 15.93
C SER A 355 9.23 -27.54 15.34
N LEU A 356 9.34 -28.55 14.46
CA LEU A 356 10.56 -28.86 13.70
C LEU A 356 10.59 -28.19 12.31
N GLU A 357 9.48 -27.59 11.87
CA GLU A 357 9.36 -26.88 10.59
C GLU A 357 9.35 -25.36 10.83
N PRO A 358 9.94 -24.56 9.93
CA PRO A 358 9.88 -23.10 10.02
C PRO A 358 8.44 -22.62 9.83
N VAL A 359 7.89 -21.96 10.84
CA VAL A 359 6.54 -21.39 10.87
C VAL A 359 6.67 -19.86 10.87
N ARG A 360 6.03 -19.19 9.91
CA ARG A 360 5.91 -17.71 9.89
C ARG A 360 4.59 -17.30 10.54
N GLN A 361 4.64 -16.41 11.53
CA GLN A 361 3.49 -15.76 12.14
C GLN A 361 3.64 -14.24 12.03
N VAL A 362 2.83 -13.64 11.15
CA VAL A 362 2.95 -12.23 10.77
C VAL A 362 1.61 -11.52 10.93
N LEU A 363 1.58 -10.45 11.73
CA LEU A 363 0.50 -9.46 11.74
C LEU A 363 0.92 -8.29 10.85
N ARG A 364 0.25 -8.08 9.71
CA ARG A 364 0.54 -6.98 8.79
C ARG A 364 -0.55 -5.91 8.87
N ILE A 365 -0.14 -4.66 9.05
CA ILE A 365 -1.02 -3.49 9.08
C ILE A 365 -0.73 -2.65 7.84
N ASN A 366 -1.60 -2.71 6.84
CA ASN A 366 -1.39 -2.14 5.51
C ASN A 366 -1.80 -0.66 5.43
N GLY A 367 -1.53 -0.01 4.29
CA GLY A 367 -1.90 1.37 4.01
C GLY A 367 -3.40 1.66 4.22
N GLY A 368 -3.72 2.48 5.23
CA GLY A 368 -5.10 2.82 5.62
C GLY A 368 -5.69 1.95 6.74
N GLY A 369 -5.00 0.86 7.12
CA GLY A 369 -5.35 0.03 8.26
C GLY A 369 -4.96 0.66 9.59
N THR A 370 -5.66 0.30 10.66
CA THR A 370 -5.35 0.71 12.03
C THR A 370 -5.50 -0.46 12.99
N TYR A 371 -4.49 -0.72 13.80
CA TYR A 371 -4.56 -1.65 14.92
C TYR A 371 -4.48 -0.90 16.25
N VAL A 372 -5.45 -1.13 17.14
CA VAL A 372 -5.48 -0.56 18.50
C VAL A 372 -5.34 -1.70 19.50
N ALA A 373 -4.20 -1.75 20.20
CA ALA A 373 -3.97 -2.71 21.25
C ALA A 373 -4.66 -2.27 22.56
N THR A 374 -5.66 -3.04 22.98
CA THR A 374 -6.48 -2.78 24.18
C THR A 374 -6.00 -3.54 25.42
N GLY A 375 -5.06 -4.47 25.27
CA GLY A 375 -4.43 -5.25 26.35
C GLY A 375 -2.98 -5.64 26.01
N GLY A 376 -2.31 -6.36 26.90
CA GLY A 376 -0.89 -6.74 26.78
C GLY A 376 -0.54 -7.43 25.44
N ILE A 377 0.56 -7.03 24.82
CA ILE A 377 1.12 -7.64 23.61
C ILE A 377 2.26 -8.58 24.02
N THR A 378 2.18 -9.85 23.64
CA THR A 378 3.26 -10.82 23.90
C THR A 378 3.63 -11.56 22.63
N LEU A 379 4.87 -11.35 22.17
CA LEU A 379 5.45 -12.07 21.03
C LEU A 379 6.34 -13.21 21.54
N ARG A 380 6.22 -14.41 20.96
CA ARG A 380 7.03 -15.59 21.33
C ARG A 380 7.72 -16.18 20.10
N GLY A 381 9.02 -16.45 20.22
CA GLY A 381 9.85 -16.89 19.09
C GLY A 381 10.63 -18.14 19.41
N HIS A 382 11.10 -18.80 18.36
CA HIS A 382 12.06 -19.89 18.41
C HIS A 382 13.01 -19.72 17.23
N THR A 383 14.26 -20.19 17.32
CA THR A 383 15.40 -19.91 16.41
C THR A 383 15.22 -20.29 14.93
N LEU A 384 14.04 -20.73 14.50
CA LEU A 384 13.73 -21.15 13.13
C LEU A 384 12.43 -20.51 12.59
N ASN A 385 11.80 -19.59 13.32
CA ASN A 385 10.47 -19.03 13.02
C ASN A 385 10.51 -17.50 12.98
N GLU A 386 9.72 -16.90 12.10
CA GLU A 386 9.49 -15.46 12.02
C GLU A 386 8.22 -15.13 12.82
N THR A 387 8.33 -14.33 13.88
CA THR A 387 7.21 -13.80 14.67
C THR A 387 7.26 -12.27 14.65
N ALA A 388 6.48 -11.66 13.75
CA ALA A 388 6.58 -10.23 13.46
C ALA A 388 5.24 -9.48 13.37
N ILE A 389 5.28 -8.18 13.69
CA ILE A 389 4.23 -7.21 13.38
C ILE A 389 4.79 -6.28 12.29
N HIS A 390 4.30 -6.40 11.06
CA HIS A 390 4.70 -5.59 9.91
C HIS A 390 3.81 -4.36 9.76
N LEU A 391 4.37 -3.16 9.91
CA LEU A 391 3.68 -1.92 9.59
C LEU A 391 3.96 -1.57 8.11
N GLY A 392 3.00 -1.84 7.22
CA GLY A 392 3.05 -1.62 5.77
C GLY A 392 2.33 -0.35 5.30
N GLY A 393 2.32 0.71 6.10
CA GLY A 393 1.74 2.02 5.78
C GLY A 393 0.50 2.38 6.58
N GLY A 394 0.13 1.56 7.57
CA GLY A 394 -0.97 1.82 8.49
C GLY A 394 -0.50 2.27 9.88
N LEU A 395 -1.49 2.45 10.77
CA LEU A 395 -1.29 2.97 12.12
C LEU A 395 -1.40 1.84 13.17
N MET A 396 -0.45 1.76 14.09
CA MET A 396 -0.57 0.96 15.30
C MET A 396 -0.67 1.87 16.53
N GLN A 397 -1.63 1.65 17.42
CA GLN A 397 -1.80 2.37 18.67
C GLN A 397 -1.70 1.42 19.86
N ILE A 398 -0.86 1.75 20.85
CA ILE A 398 -0.71 1.03 22.12
C ILE A 398 -1.23 1.92 23.26
N LYS A 399 -2.33 1.49 23.89
CA LYS A 399 -2.99 2.23 24.97
C LYS A 399 -2.20 2.23 26.28
N SER A 400 -2.46 3.22 27.15
CA SER A 400 -1.76 3.36 28.44
C SER A 400 -2.01 2.14 29.33
N GLY A 401 -0.94 1.61 29.93
CA GLY A 401 -1.00 0.41 30.80
C GLY A 401 -0.85 -0.92 30.06
N VAL A 402 -0.71 -0.90 28.73
CA VAL A 402 -0.41 -2.09 27.92
C VAL A 402 1.09 -2.41 27.96
N ALA A 403 1.44 -3.63 28.35
CA ALA A 403 2.82 -4.14 28.31
C ALA A 403 3.15 -4.75 26.95
N TYR A 404 4.38 -4.57 26.47
CA TYR A 404 4.96 -5.27 25.31
C TYR A 404 6.08 -6.18 25.81
N ASP A 405 5.91 -7.50 25.67
CA ASP A 405 6.88 -8.51 26.10
C ASP A 405 7.40 -9.29 24.88
N TYR A 406 8.72 -9.22 24.69
CA TYR A 406 9.48 -9.85 23.59
C TYR A 406 10.61 -10.75 24.12
N SER A 407 10.64 -11.04 25.43
CA SER A 407 11.77 -11.67 26.13
C SER A 407 12.15 -13.10 25.68
N ALA A 408 11.36 -13.69 24.76
CA ALA A 408 11.57 -15.03 24.21
C ALA A 408 11.83 -15.03 22.69
N LEU A 409 12.08 -13.89 22.04
CA LEU A 409 12.39 -13.81 20.60
C LEU A 409 13.91 -13.99 20.34
N PRO A 410 14.32 -14.81 19.38
CA PRO A 410 15.65 -14.74 18.79
C PRO A 410 15.68 -13.56 17.80
N LEU A 411 16.07 -12.38 18.28
CA LEU A 411 16.07 -11.13 17.51
C LEU A 411 17.14 -11.18 16.39
N ASP A 412 16.80 -11.80 15.26
CA ASP A 412 17.67 -12.04 14.09
C ASP A 412 17.37 -11.10 12.91
N GLY A 413 16.61 -10.03 13.16
CA GLY A 413 16.25 -9.00 12.18
C GLY A 413 14.88 -9.19 11.53
N ASN A 414 14.27 -10.37 11.65
CA ASN A 414 12.93 -10.66 11.12
C ASN A 414 11.85 -10.78 12.21
N ASP A 415 12.20 -10.57 13.48
CA ASP A 415 11.30 -10.69 14.63
C ASP A 415 10.99 -9.33 15.26
N GLY A 416 9.80 -9.16 15.86
CA GLY A 416 9.40 -7.93 16.56
C GLY A 416 8.45 -7.03 15.76
N ILE A 417 8.43 -5.72 16.06
CA ILE A 417 7.66 -4.73 15.29
C ILE A 417 8.57 -4.17 14.18
N ILE A 418 8.19 -4.35 12.93
CA ILE A 418 9.01 -4.00 11.76
C ILE A 418 8.24 -3.02 10.88
N PHE A 419 8.80 -1.83 10.66
CA PHE A 419 8.27 -0.89 9.69
C PHE A 419 8.70 -1.30 8.28
N LYS A 420 7.72 -1.54 7.41
CA LYS A 420 7.89 -1.96 6.00
C LYS A 420 7.51 -0.85 5.01
N SER A 421 6.98 0.27 5.47
CA SER A 421 6.62 1.45 4.67
C SER A 421 6.93 2.74 5.40
N SER A 422 7.44 3.76 4.71
CA SER A 422 7.74 5.08 5.30
C SER A 422 6.50 5.82 5.81
N LEU A 423 5.30 5.37 5.40
CA LEU A 423 4.01 5.91 5.84
C LEU A 423 3.49 5.28 7.15
N SER A 424 4.22 4.31 7.70
CA SER A 424 3.82 3.61 8.91
C SER A 424 4.03 4.46 10.15
N ARG A 425 3.13 4.30 11.11
CA ARG A 425 3.14 5.05 12.38
C ARG A 425 2.79 4.13 13.54
N LEU A 426 3.53 4.23 14.63
CA LEU A 426 3.27 3.60 15.92
C LEU A 426 3.05 4.71 16.96
N GLU A 427 1.93 4.69 17.66
CA GLU A 427 1.64 5.61 18.75
C GLU A 427 1.52 4.86 20.07
N LEU A 428 2.19 5.34 21.11
CA LEU A 428 2.09 4.84 22.46
C LEU A 428 1.55 5.93 23.38
N GLU A 429 0.50 5.64 24.14
CA GLU A 429 -0.01 6.58 25.13
C GLU A 429 0.96 6.72 26.32
N GLY A 430 1.32 7.96 26.66
CA GLY A 430 2.32 8.31 27.68
C GLY A 430 3.74 8.50 27.11
N ASP A 431 4.65 8.97 27.96
CA ASP A 431 6.08 9.05 27.62
C ASP A 431 6.72 7.67 27.76
N ARG A 432 7.02 7.06 26.63
CA ARG A 432 7.53 5.70 26.44
C ARG A 432 8.85 5.73 25.67
N SER A 433 9.46 6.90 25.55
CA SER A 433 10.66 7.13 24.73
C SER A 433 11.82 6.21 25.16
N SER A 434 11.97 5.95 26.46
CA SER A 434 12.99 5.01 26.99
C SER A 434 12.71 3.55 26.66
N ASP A 435 11.44 3.16 26.66
CA ASP A 435 11.03 1.79 26.34
C ASP A 435 11.29 1.53 24.85
N VAL A 436 10.88 2.48 24.00
CA VAL A 436 11.13 2.44 22.55
C VAL A 436 12.62 2.39 22.23
N ALA A 437 13.46 3.20 22.89
CA ALA A 437 14.91 3.17 22.70
C ALA A 437 15.51 1.80 23.05
N THR A 438 14.97 1.15 24.08
CA THR A 438 15.37 -0.21 24.47
C THR A 438 14.93 -1.23 23.41
N TRP A 439 13.70 -1.11 22.88
CA TRP A 439 13.21 -2.01 21.82
C TRP A 439 14.03 -1.91 20.54
N ILE A 440 14.46 -0.70 20.16
CA ILE A 440 15.36 -0.47 19.02
C ILE A 440 16.72 -1.11 19.29
N ALA A 441 17.32 -0.86 20.46
CA ALA A 441 18.65 -1.36 20.81
C ALA A 441 18.69 -2.90 20.86
N ASP A 442 17.61 -3.53 21.31
CA ASP A 442 17.51 -4.98 21.37
C ASP A 442 17.14 -5.61 20.01
N GLY A 443 16.69 -4.81 19.03
CA GLY A 443 16.22 -5.29 17.72
C GLY A 443 14.76 -5.76 17.71
N ALA A 444 14.01 -5.54 18.78
CA ALA A 444 12.57 -5.85 18.89
C ALA A 444 11.67 -4.82 18.17
N LEU A 445 12.23 -3.67 17.80
CA LEU A 445 11.61 -2.65 16.98
C LEU A 445 12.61 -2.22 15.89
N SER A 446 12.26 -2.43 14.63
CA SER A 446 13.16 -2.20 13.49
C SER A 446 12.41 -1.61 12.29
N SER A 447 13.17 -1.25 11.25
CA SER A 447 12.61 -0.69 10.02
C SER A 447 13.43 -1.13 8.81
N GLU A 448 12.72 -1.44 7.72
CA GLU A 448 13.27 -1.70 6.39
C GLU A 448 13.05 -0.55 5.41
N CYS A 449 12.32 0.49 5.83
CA CYS A 449 11.89 1.61 4.98
C CYS A 449 12.41 2.98 5.44
N GLY A 450 13.42 3.01 6.32
CA GLY A 450 14.03 4.24 6.82
C GLY A 450 14.51 4.12 8.26
N MET A 451 15.13 5.16 8.81
CA MET A 451 15.40 5.20 10.25
C MET A 451 14.10 5.44 11.02
N LEU A 452 14.06 4.94 12.26
CA LEU A 452 12.94 5.16 13.17
C LEU A 452 13.17 6.44 13.96
N GLN A 453 12.25 7.40 13.85
CA GLN A 453 12.20 8.59 14.68
C GLN A 453 11.23 8.39 15.84
N VAL A 454 11.68 8.80 17.03
CA VAL A 454 10.89 8.75 18.27
C VAL A 454 10.66 10.17 18.75
N SER A 455 9.40 10.60 18.79
CA SER A 455 9.02 11.91 19.31
C SER A 455 7.99 11.75 20.43
N TYR A 456 8.01 12.67 21.40
CA TYR A 456 6.99 12.74 22.45
C TYR A 456 6.25 14.06 22.37
N SER A 457 4.97 14.02 22.04
CA SER A 457 4.12 15.21 21.97
C SER A 457 2.66 14.89 22.31
N SER A 458 1.94 15.86 22.86
CA SER A 458 0.50 15.74 23.15
C SER A 458 0.09 14.52 24.01
N GLY A 459 1.00 14.02 24.86
CA GLY A 459 0.75 12.84 25.70
C GLY A 459 0.94 11.49 24.99
N LEU A 460 1.51 11.49 23.78
CA LEU A 460 1.83 10.30 23.00
C LEU A 460 3.33 10.25 22.69
N THR A 461 3.92 9.06 22.78
CA THR A 461 5.18 8.74 22.12
C THR A 461 4.85 8.24 20.72
N VAL A 462 5.33 8.92 19.69
CA VAL A 462 5.11 8.55 18.29
C VAL A 462 6.42 8.01 17.74
N VAL A 463 6.37 6.81 17.18
CA VAL A 463 7.43 6.21 16.40
C VAL A 463 6.99 6.15 14.95
N GLU A 464 7.73 6.80 14.09
CA GLU A 464 7.50 6.78 12.65
C GLU A 464 8.80 6.38 11.97
N THR A 465 8.69 5.77 10.81
CA THR A 465 9.82 5.77 9.88
C THR A 465 9.85 7.12 9.21
N ASP A 466 11.04 7.65 9.03
CA ASP A 466 11.25 8.93 8.39
C ASP A 466 10.57 8.97 7.01
N GLY A 467 9.34 9.47 6.99
CA GLY A 467 8.75 10.10 5.83
C GLY A 467 9.54 11.37 5.60
N TRP A 468 10.71 11.25 4.96
CA TRP A 468 11.57 12.36 4.56
C TRP A 468 11.74 13.44 5.65
N ASN A 469 12.01 13.02 6.89
CA ASN A 469 12.39 13.89 8.01
C ASN A 469 13.76 13.42 8.51
N GLY A 470 14.77 14.28 8.52
CA GLY A 470 16.12 14.00 8.99
C GLY A 470 17.20 13.77 7.92
N PHE A 471 18.26 13.09 8.37
CA PHE A 471 19.44 12.75 7.58
C PHE A 471 19.38 11.26 7.19
N HIS A 472 19.43 10.97 5.90
CA HIS A 472 19.39 9.60 5.37
C HIS A 472 20.65 9.28 4.59
N TYR A 473 21.56 8.53 5.20
CA TYR A 473 22.77 8.07 4.53
C TYR A 473 22.46 6.97 3.51
N LEU A 474 22.84 7.18 2.25
CA LEU A 474 22.60 6.24 1.15
C LEU A 474 23.85 5.49 0.69
N GLY A 475 25.02 5.84 1.21
CA GLY A 475 26.31 5.36 0.72
C GLY A 475 26.62 5.88 -0.69
N SER A 476 27.51 5.20 -1.40
CA SER A 476 27.71 5.46 -2.83
C SER A 476 26.49 4.96 -3.63
N ARG A 477 26.05 5.75 -4.61
CA ARG A 477 24.89 5.44 -5.44
C ARG A 477 25.16 5.76 -6.91
N GLU A 478 24.82 4.82 -7.78
CA GLU A 478 24.88 5.02 -9.22
C GLU A 478 23.66 5.82 -9.72
N PRO A 479 23.81 6.71 -10.72
CA PRO A 479 22.70 7.44 -11.32
C PRO A 479 21.73 6.53 -12.12
N PHE A 480 20.66 6.05 -11.49
CA PHE A 480 19.70 5.10 -12.07
C PHE A 480 18.83 5.66 -13.22
N TRP A 481 18.84 6.96 -13.45
CA TRP A 481 18.05 7.64 -14.49
C TRP A 481 18.78 7.80 -15.83
N ARG A 482 19.92 7.12 -16.02
CA ARG A 482 20.70 7.14 -17.27
C ARG A 482 20.16 6.16 -18.32
N VAL A 483 18.83 6.15 -18.47
CA VAL A 483 18.10 5.25 -19.37
C VAL A 483 17.18 6.08 -20.26
N SER A 484 17.04 5.73 -21.54
CA SER A 484 16.12 6.42 -22.44
C SER A 484 15.56 5.52 -23.53
N ALA A 485 14.36 5.84 -24.01
CA ALA A 485 13.69 5.05 -25.01
C ALA A 485 14.11 5.41 -26.45
N SER A 486 14.17 4.38 -27.30
CA SER A 486 14.23 4.50 -28.74
C SER A 486 13.11 3.71 -29.43
N VAL A 487 12.38 4.34 -30.34
CA VAL A 487 11.15 3.79 -30.93
C VAL A 487 11.33 3.50 -32.43
N ALA A 488 10.98 2.29 -32.86
CA ALA A 488 10.93 1.93 -34.28
C ALA A 488 9.77 2.64 -35.02
N PRO A 489 9.93 3.00 -36.31
CA PRO A 489 11.08 2.70 -37.16
C PRO A 489 12.25 3.68 -37.01
N ASN A 490 12.05 4.80 -36.29
CA ASN A 490 13.04 5.89 -36.17
C ASN A 490 14.37 5.44 -35.54
N SER A 491 14.37 4.39 -34.72
CA SER A 491 15.59 3.77 -34.19
C SER A 491 16.58 3.36 -35.28
N ALA A 492 16.10 2.99 -36.48
CA ALA A 492 16.97 2.68 -37.61
C ALA A 492 17.76 3.88 -38.14
N ASP A 493 17.28 5.09 -37.88
CA ASP A 493 17.95 6.36 -38.20
C ASP A 493 18.77 6.90 -37.01
N GLY A 494 18.96 6.11 -35.95
CA GLY A 494 19.67 6.54 -34.74
C GLY A 494 18.92 7.60 -33.96
N TRP A 495 17.59 7.48 -33.83
CA TRP A 495 16.76 8.46 -33.11
C TRP A 495 17.36 8.90 -31.76
N ARG A 496 17.51 10.21 -31.57
CA ARG A 496 18.17 10.90 -30.42
C ARG A 496 19.69 10.82 -30.34
N LEU A 497 20.37 9.98 -31.13
CA LEU A 497 21.82 10.08 -31.26
C LEU A 497 22.17 11.47 -31.81
N THR A 498 23.08 12.15 -31.12
CA THR A 498 23.47 13.49 -31.49
C THR A 498 24.88 13.81 -31.00
N VAL A 499 25.54 14.74 -31.68
CA VAL A 499 26.81 15.29 -31.22
C VAL A 499 26.56 16.17 -30.00
N ILE A 500 27.32 15.99 -28.93
CA ILE A 500 27.28 16.92 -27.79
C ILE A 500 28.03 18.21 -28.14
N PRO A 501 27.40 19.39 -28.03
CA PRO A 501 28.05 20.67 -28.25
C PRO A 501 29.32 20.87 -27.40
N ASP A 502 30.37 21.43 -28.00
CA ASP A 502 31.67 21.60 -27.34
C ASP A 502 31.56 22.48 -26.08
N TYR A 503 30.67 23.48 -26.09
CA TYR A 503 30.47 24.40 -24.96
C TYR A 503 29.96 23.70 -23.69
N LEU A 504 29.31 22.54 -23.81
CA LEU A 504 28.85 21.77 -22.66
C LEU A 504 29.98 20.93 -22.04
N THR A 505 30.97 20.55 -22.84
CA THR A 505 32.07 19.66 -22.44
C THR A 505 33.37 20.42 -22.19
N ASP A 506 33.32 21.74 -22.16
CA ASP A 506 34.48 22.58 -21.90
C ASP A 506 34.96 22.35 -20.46
N LEU A 507 36.18 21.83 -20.30
CA LEU A 507 36.78 21.51 -19.00
C LEU A 507 37.12 22.75 -18.17
N SER A 508 36.94 23.97 -18.70
CA SER A 508 37.00 25.20 -17.91
C SER A 508 35.71 25.48 -17.12
N LEU A 509 34.61 24.77 -17.42
CA LEU A 509 33.40 24.82 -16.62
C LEU A 509 33.62 24.16 -15.26
N SER A 510 32.91 24.62 -14.23
CA SER A 510 32.99 24.00 -12.90
C SER A 510 32.40 22.59 -12.86
N LEU A 511 31.26 22.37 -13.52
CA LEU A 511 30.55 21.08 -13.59
C LEU A 511 30.21 20.71 -15.04
N PRO A 512 31.21 20.43 -15.90
CA PRO A 512 30.99 20.18 -17.33
C PRO A 512 30.10 18.97 -17.56
N PHE A 513 29.41 18.94 -18.71
CA PHE A 513 28.68 17.76 -19.16
C PHE A 513 29.64 16.61 -19.48
N GLU A 514 29.36 15.45 -18.91
CA GLU A 514 30.16 14.25 -19.10
C GLU A 514 29.63 13.43 -20.29
N LYS A 515 30.21 13.67 -21.46
CA LYS A 515 29.87 12.89 -22.66
C LYS A 515 30.55 11.52 -22.68
N ARG A 516 29.87 10.54 -23.28
CA ARG A 516 30.49 9.24 -23.60
C ARG A 516 31.61 9.39 -24.64
N PRO A 517 32.59 8.46 -24.73
CA PRO A 517 33.74 8.57 -25.63
C PRO A 517 33.41 8.23 -27.10
N TYR A 518 32.23 8.61 -27.57
CA TYR A 518 31.72 8.34 -28.91
C TYR A 518 31.42 9.64 -29.66
N ALA A 519 31.29 9.55 -30.99
CA ALA A 519 31.05 10.73 -31.82
C ALA A 519 29.64 11.31 -31.59
N GLU A 520 28.69 10.42 -31.35
CA GLU A 520 27.31 10.74 -31.03
C GLU A 520 26.86 9.92 -29.82
N GLU A 521 25.94 10.46 -29.04
CA GLU A 521 25.26 9.73 -27.98
C GLU A 521 23.82 10.21 -27.84
N VAL A 522 23.01 9.41 -27.17
CA VAL A 522 21.78 9.91 -26.55
C VAL A 522 22.23 10.66 -25.28
N PRO A 523 21.97 11.97 -25.14
CA PRO A 523 22.58 12.79 -24.10
C PRO A 523 22.25 12.28 -22.69
N GLY A 524 23.28 11.94 -21.92
CA GLY A 524 23.16 11.58 -20.50
C GLY A 524 22.65 10.15 -20.27
N VAL A 525 22.75 9.27 -21.28
CA VAL A 525 22.14 7.94 -21.28
C VAL A 525 23.18 6.86 -21.53
N ASP A 526 23.13 5.80 -20.73
CA ASP A 526 23.99 4.62 -20.85
C ASP A 526 23.23 3.36 -21.32
N GLU A 527 21.92 3.31 -21.11
CA GLU A 527 21.06 2.18 -21.50
C GLU A 527 19.89 2.64 -22.38
N ILE A 528 19.58 1.85 -23.42
CA ILE A 528 18.49 2.16 -24.36
C ILE A 528 17.36 1.15 -24.21
N ILE A 529 16.14 1.66 -24.08
CA ILE A 529 14.89 0.86 -24.16
C ILE A 529 14.40 0.90 -25.60
N PHE A 530 14.55 -0.21 -26.33
CA PHE A 530 14.10 -0.30 -27.72
C PHE A 530 12.67 -0.79 -27.84
N VAL A 531 11.82 0.05 -28.41
CA VAL A 531 10.37 -0.16 -28.48
C VAL A 531 9.98 -0.55 -29.91
N ARG A 532 9.16 -1.59 -30.05
CA ARG A 532 8.68 -2.17 -31.32
C ARG A 532 9.79 -2.71 -32.22
N VAL A 533 10.81 -3.32 -31.60
CA VAL A 533 11.94 -3.93 -32.31
C VAL A 533 11.50 -4.99 -33.31
N LEU A 534 10.39 -5.68 -33.05
CA LEU A 534 9.88 -6.71 -33.96
C LEU A 534 8.98 -6.17 -35.08
N GLY A 535 8.40 -4.96 -34.97
CA GLY A 535 7.47 -4.45 -35.98
C GLY A 535 6.07 -4.18 -35.41
N GLY A 536 5.02 -4.51 -36.17
CA GLY A 536 3.64 -4.15 -35.85
C GLY A 536 3.36 -2.66 -36.04
N LEU A 537 4.19 -1.99 -36.86
CA LEU A 537 4.19 -0.54 -37.03
C LEU A 537 3.10 -0.07 -37.99
N GLN A 538 2.72 1.20 -37.85
CA GLN A 538 1.86 1.91 -38.80
C GLN A 538 2.47 3.25 -39.19
N ASP A 539 2.09 3.77 -40.35
CA ASP A 539 2.50 5.10 -40.80
C ASP A 539 1.70 6.21 -40.08
N GLY A 540 2.01 7.47 -40.41
CA GLY A 540 1.34 8.63 -39.81
C GLY A 540 -0.17 8.74 -40.12
N ASP A 541 -0.66 8.01 -41.13
CA ASP A 541 -2.07 7.92 -41.50
C ASP A 541 -2.75 6.68 -40.86
N GLY A 542 -2.02 5.89 -40.09
CA GLY A 542 -2.50 4.67 -39.44
C GLY A 542 -2.49 3.43 -40.35
N ASN A 543 -1.84 3.46 -41.52
CA ASN A 543 -1.76 2.28 -42.38
C ASN A 543 -0.67 1.30 -41.90
N PRO A 544 -0.92 -0.03 -41.94
CA PRO A 544 0.08 -1.03 -41.60
C PRO A 544 1.37 -0.94 -42.43
N MET A 545 2.52 -0.91 -41.75
CA MET A 545 3.84 -0.94 -42.38
C MET A 545 4.38 -2.36 -42.46
N TYR A 546 3.78 -3.20 -43.33
CA TYR A 546 4.16 -4.61 -43.47
C TYR A 546 5.64 -4.83 -43.81
N ASP A 547 6.31 -3.89 -44.47
CA ASP A 547 7.73 -4.04 -44.83
C ASP A 547 8.67 -3.94 -43.62
N GLU A 548 8.19 -3.36 -42.53
CA GLU A 548 8.93 -3.18 -41.28
C GLU A 548 8.78 -4.36 -40.30
N ASP A 549 7.92 -5.33 -40.59
CA ASP A 549 7.76 -6.49 -39.71
C ASP A 549 9.00 -7.41 -39.68
N PHE A 550 9.33 -7.95 -38.52
CA PHE A 550 10.37 -8.98 -38.41
C PHE A 550 9.92 -10.26 -39.11
N VAL A 551 8.62 -10.58 -39.12
CA VAL A 551 8.09 -11.77 -39.80
C VAL A 551 6.97 -11.41 -40.76
N VAL A 552 6.97 -12.06 -41.93
CA VAL A 552 5.87 -12.02 -42.88
C VAL A 552 5.40 -13.43 -43.23
N ARG A 553 4.14 -13.57 -43.64
CA ARG A 553 3.61 -14.84 -44.13
C ARG A 553 3.70 -14.92 -45.65
N THR A 554 4.48 -15.87 -46.17
CA THR A 554 4.62 -16.14 -47.60
C THR A 554 4.17 -17.57 -47.88
N ASN A 555 3.17 -17.75 -48.77
CA ASN A 555 2.60 -19.06 -49.10
C ASN A 555 2.16 -19.89 -47.88
N GLY A 556 1.65 -19.22 -46.84
CA GLY A 556 1.20 -19.85 -45.60
C GLY A 556 2.30 -20.06 -44.55
N THR A 557 3.58 -19.88 -44.89
CA THR A 557 4.72 -20.08 -43.98
C THR A 557 5.28 -18.75 -43.48
N LEU A 558 5.70 -18.71 -42.22
CA LEU A 558 6.39 -17.56 -41.64
C LEU A 558 7.82 -17.45 -42.19
N VAL A 559 8.21 -16.25 -42.59
CA VAL A 559 9.55 -15.91 -43.09
C VAL A 559 10.11 -14.77 -42.24
N CYS A 560 11.22 -15.04 -41.52
CA CYS A 560 11.90 -14.06 -40.68
C CYS A 560 12.81 -13.13 -41.51
N ARG A 561 12.90 -11.86 -41.09
CA ARG A 561 13.68 -10.77 -41.69
C ARG A 561 14.61 -10.13 -40.65
N PRO A 562 15.69 -10.83 -40.25
CA PRO A 562 16.59 -10.40 -39.19
C PRO A 562 17.27 -9.04 -39.43
N ASP A 563 17.39 -8.64 -40.69
CA ASP A 563 17.88 -7.32 -41.10
C ASP A 563 17.08 -6.17 -40.46
N ARG A 564 15.78 -6.37 -40.16
CA ARG A 564 14.95 -5.35 -39.50
C ARG A 564 15.37 -5.08 -38.07
N ILE A 565 15.71 -6.11 -37.31
CA ILE A 565 16.24 -5.96 -35.95
C ILE A 565 17.63 -5.32 -36.02
N THR A 566 18.51 -5.79 -36.90
CA THR A 566 19.86 -5.22 -37.06
C THR A 566 19.80 -3.74 -37.40
N ALA A 567 18.98 -3.32 -38.36
CA ALA A 567 18.87 -1.93 -38.75
C ALA A 567 18.50 -1.01 -37.57
N ARG A 568 17.62 -1.47 -36.66
CA ARG A 568 17.13 -0.68 -35.51
C ARG A 568 18.14 -0.54 -34.38
N LEU A 569 19.02 -1.53 -34.21
CA LEU A 569 19.96 -1.59 -33.09
C LEU A 569 21.36 -1.09 -33.48
N GLN A 570 21.78 -1.32 -34.72
CA GLN A 570 23.15 -1.06 -35.18
C GLN A 570 23.62 0.38 -34.95
N PRO A 571 22.80 1.45 -35.18
CA PRO A 571 23.25 2.82 -34.92
C PRO A 571 23.72 3.05 -33.48
N TYR A 572 23.13 2.37 -32.51
CA TYR A 572 23.50 2.50 -31.10
C TYR A 572 24.66 1.58 -30.71
N ILE A 573 24.70 0.37 -31.28
CA ILE A 573 25.86 -0.54 -31.12
C ILE A 573 27.14 0.15 -31.62
N ASP A 574 27.06 0.87 -32.73
CA ASP A 574 28.19 1.62 -33.31
C ASP A 574 28.66 2.76 -32.40
N GLN A 575 27.79 3.30 -31.54
CA GLN A 575 28.12 4.27 -30.48
C GLN A 575 28.33 3.59 -29.11
N GLY A 576 28.65 2.30 -29.11
CA GLY A 576 29.03 1.50 -27.95
C GLY A 576 27.96 1.33 -26.87
N TYR A 577 26.68 1.48 -27.21
CA TYR A 577 25.61 1.04 -26.32
C TYR A 577 25.64 -0.49 -26.26
N ALA A 578 25.93 -1.02 -25.07
CA ALA A 578 26.02 -2.46 -24.81
C ALA A 578 24.92 -2.98 -23.88
N ASN A 579 24.27 -2.09 -23.12
CA ASN A 579 23.15 -2.40 -22.25
C ASN A 579 21.85 -1.97 -22.93
N MET A 580 20.89 -2.89 -23.03
CA MET A 580 19.65 -2.67 -23.77
C MET A 580 18.48 -3.42 -23.14
N MET A 581 17.33 -2.77 -23.14
CA MET A 581 16.04 -3.43 -22.95
C MET A 581 15.34 -3.55 -24.30
N ILE A 582 14.87 -4.76 -24.63
CA ILE A 582 14.12 -5.05 -25.85
C ILE A 582 12.65 -5.19 -25.47
N VAL A 583 11.82 -4.25 -25.94
CA VAL A 583 10.37 -4.31 -25.72
C VAL A 583 9.71 -5.12 -26.85
N LEU A 584 9.14 -6.25 -26.47
CA LEU A 584 8.30 -7.10 -27.30
C LEU A 584 6.86 -6.57 -27.23
N ASP A 585 6.66 -5.41 -27.87
CA ASP A 585 5.43 -4.59 -27.79
C ASP A 585 4.32 -5.10 -28.74
N ASN A 586 4.34 -4.69 -30.01
CA ASN A 586 3.34 -5.08 -30.99
C ASN A 586 3.70 -6.41 -31.69
N VAL A 587 2.70 -7.26 -31.91
CA VAL A 587 2.85 -8.45 -32.76
C VAL A 587 2.85 -8.06 -34.25
N ASN A 588 3.56 -8.82 -35.09
CA ASN A 588 3.62 -8.55 -36.52
C ASN A 588 2.24 -8.72 -37.19
N TRP A 589 1.94 -7.91 -38.20
CA TRP A 589 0.61 -7.81 -38.80
C TRP A 589 0.09 -9.10 -39.44
N CYS A 590 0.97 -10.08 -39.71
CA CYS A 590 0.60 -11.38 -40.28
C CYS A 590 0.24 -12.46 -39.26
N LEU A 591 0.33 -12.16 -37.95
CA LEU A 591 0.12 -13.13 -36.87
C LEU A 591 -1.33 -13.18 -36.36
N PRO A 592 -2.06 -12.05 -36.18
CA PRO A 592 -3.46 -12.10 -35.79
C PRO A 592 -4.36 -12.67 -36.88
N THR A 593 -5.49 -13.27 -36.50
CA THR A 593 -6.53 -13.70 -37.45
C THR A 593 -7.21 -12.49 -38.08
N VAL A 594 -7.49 -11.47 -37.27
CA VAL A 594 -8.04 -10.19 -37.68
C VAL A 594 -7.13 -9.12 -37.08
N PRO A 595 -6.22 -8.51 -37.87
CA PRO A 595 -5.37 -7.45 -37.36
C PRO A 595 -6.20 -6.22 -36.96
N ASP A 596 -5.76 -5.55 -35.89
CA ASP A 596 -6.39 -4.36 -35.34
C ASP A 596 -5.36 -3.23 -35.13
N GLY A 597 -5.52 -2.13 -35.86
CA GLY A 597 -4.63 -0.96 -35.74
C GLY A 597 -5.11 -0.02 -34.65
N GLY A 598 -4.30 0.16 -33.61
CA GLY A 598 -4.51 1.16 -32.56
C GLY A 598 -3.80 2.48 -32.86
N SER A 599 -3.73 3.37 -31.86
CA SER A 599 -2.97 4.63 -31.97
C SER A 599 -1.46 4.42 -32.13
N TYR A 600 -0.99 3.22 -31.84
CA TYR A 600 0.42 2.88 -31.64
C TYR A 600 0.87 1.67 -32.46
N GLY A 601 0.06 1.21 -33.42
CA GLY A 601 0.35 0.02 -34.21
C GLY A 601 -0.59 -1.14 -33.88
N GLN A 602 -0.15 -2.34 -34.23
CA GLN A 602 -0.93 -3.57 -34.14
C GLN A 602 -1.14 -3.98 -32.66
N ARG A 603 -2.38 -3.99 -32.18
CA ARG A 603 -2.73 -4.32 -30.79
C ARG A 603 -3.50 -5.63 -30.57
N ALA A 604 -3.63 -6.49 -31.58
CA ALA A 604 -4.45 -7.72 -31.51
C ALA A 604 -3.57 -8.88 -31.06
N PRO A 605 -4.12 -9.86 -30.33
CA PRO A 605 -3.37 -11.06 -30.02
C PRO A 605 -3.05 -11.84 -31.30
N GLU A 606 -1.94 -12.56 -31.28
CA GLU A 606 -1.60 -13.57 -32.28
C GLU A 606 -2.69 -14.64 -32.40
N ALA A 607 -2.87 -15.20 -33.61
CA ALA A 607 -3.79 -16.31 -33.82
C ALA A 607 -3.28 -17.65 -33.23
N SER A 608 -1.96 -17.77 -33.06
CA SER A 608 -1.29 -18.97 -32.55
C SER A 608 -0.12 -18.56 -31.67
N PHE A 609 -0.25 -18.84 -30.37
CA PHE A 609 0.82 -18.63 -29.39
C PHE A 609 2.07 -19.46 -29.73
N ASP A 610 1.92 -20.65 -30.32
CA ASP A 610 3.06 -21.46 -30.78
C ASP A 610 3.83 -20.80 -31.94
N GLU A 611 3.13 -20.19 -32.90
CA GLU A 611 3.80 -19.40 -33.94
C GLU A 611 4.53 -18.21 -33.32
N TRP A 612 3.90 -17.50 -32.37
CA TRP A 612 4.53 -16.39 -31.66
C TRP A 612 5.78 -16.80 -30.88
N TYR A 613 5.74 -17.92 -30.16
CA TYR A 613 6.91 -18.50 -29.47
C TYR A 613 8.08 -18.71 -30.44
N VAL A 614 7.81 -19.25 -31.64
CA VAL A 614 8.85 -19.45 -32.66
C VAL A 614 9.40 -18.13 -33.19
N VAL A 615 8.55 -17.10 -33.34
CA VAL A 615 8.99 -15.75 -33.74
C VAL A 615 9.92 -15.14 -32.69
N VAL A 616 9.52 -15.14 -31.41
CA VAL A 616 10.35 -14.60 -30.32
C VAL A 616 11.66 -15.39 -30.20
N GLN A 617 11.61 -16.72 -30.31
CA GLN A 617 12.80 -17.56 -30.31
C GLN A 617 13.77 -17.19 -31.44
N ALA A 618 13.27 -16.98 -32.66
CA ALA A 618 14.07 -16.57 -33.80
C ALA A 618 14.69 -15.17 -33.61
N ALA A 619 13.95 -14.23 -33.01
CA ALA A 619 14.47 -12.91 -32.67
C ALA A 619 15.60 -12.99 -31.63
N CYS A 620 15.42 -13.76 -30.55
CA CYS A 620 16.46 -13.98 -29.54
C CYS A 620 17.71 -14.66 -30.11
N VAL A 621 17.56 -15.63 -31.02
CA VAL A 621 18.70 -16.25 -31.72
C VAL A 621 19.44 -15.21 -32.55
N HIS A 622 18.73 -14.32 -33.23
CA HIS A 622 19.35 -13.25 -34.00
C HIS A 622 20.06 -12.23 -33.11
N LEU A 623 19.45 -11.80 -32.00
CA LEU A 623 20.07 -10.92 -31.00
C LEU A 623 21.36 -11.53 -30.43
N ARG A 624 21.35 -12.83 -30.13
CA ARG A 624 22.54 -13.58 -29.69
C ARG A 624 23.66 -13.59 -30.72
N ASN A 625 23.31 -13.75 -32.00
CA ASN A 625 24.29 -13.70 -33.09
C ASN A 625 24.83 -12.27 -33.31
N LEU A 626 23.99 -11.25 -33.11
CA LEU A 626 24.36 -9.84 -33.31
C LEU A 626 25.26 -9.31 -32.18
N LEU A 627 24.93 -9.60 -30.93
CA LEU A 627 25.60 -9.06 -29.75
C LEU A 627 26.68 -9.99 -29.17
N GLY A 628 26.63 -11.27 -29.51
CA GLY A 628 27.41 -12.32 -28.86
C GLY A 628 26.71 -12.89 -27.61
N GLU A 629 27.13 -14.09 -27.19
CA GLU A 629 26.49 -14.87 -26.13
C GLU A 629 26.36 -14.11 -24.81
N GLU A 630 27.44 -13.49 -24.35
CA GLU A 630 27.54 -12.87 -23.02
C GLU A 630 26.67 -11.62 -22.93
N ALA A 631 26.79 -10.72 -23.91
CA ALA A 631 25.98 -9.49 -23.96
C ALA A 631 24.49 -9.81 -24.19
N ALA A 632 24.17 -10.80 -25.03
CA ALA A 632 22.79 -11.20 -25.26
C ALA A 632 22.12 -11.80 -24.02
N ASN A 633 22.85 -12.55 -23.20
CA ASN A 633 22.33 -13.06 -21.92
C ASN A 633 22.20 -11.98 -20.83
N ARG A 634 22.75 -10.78 -21.03
CA ARG A 634 22.48 -9.61 -20.16
C ARG A 634 21.30 -8.76 -20.62
N LEU A 635 20.70 -9.08 -21.77
CA LEU A 635 19.54 -8.35 -22.27
C LEU A 635 18.37 -8.46 -21.30
N ARG A 636 17.56 -7.42 -21.33
CA ARG A 636 16.31 -7.32 -20.58
C ARG A 636 15.17 -7.29 -21.58
N PHE A 637 14.08 -8.01 -21.31
CA PHE A 637 12.93 -8.08 -22.20
C PHE A 637 11.67 -7.61 -21.49
N ARG A 638 11.02 -6.60 -22.04
CA ARG A 638 9.71 -6.13 -21.58
C ARG A 638 8.63 -6.67 -22.50
N VAL A 639 7.60 -7.31 -21.96
CA VAL A 639 6.49 -7.87 -22.74
C VAL A 639 5.31 -6.91 -22.73
N GLY A 640 5.04 -6.27 -23.87
CA GLY A 640 4.03 -5.23 -24.00
C GLY A 640 4.46 -3.84 -23.50
N THR A 641 3.52 -2.89 -23.60
CA THR A 641 3.64 -1.50 -23.11
C THR A 641 2.24 -1.03 -22.73
N GLU A 642 2.02 -0.65 -21.46
CA GLU A 642 0.73 -0.11 -20.98
C GLU A 642 -0.47 -0.98 -21.41
N SER A 643 -0.31 -2.31 -21.31
CA SER A 643 -1.30 -3.29 -21.78
C SER A 643 -2.62 -3.26 -20.98
N ASP A 644 -2.60 -2.59 -19.83
CA ASP A 644 -3.78 -2.20 -19.04
C ASP A 644 -4.73 -1.27 -19.83
N TRP A 645 -4.24 -0.62 -20.88
CA TRP A 645 -5.02 0.24 -21.78
C TRP A 645 -5.43 -0.48 -23.08
N PRO A 646 -6.74 -0.57 -23.42
CA PRO A 646 -7.21 -1.24 -24.64
C PRO A 646 -6.68 -0.70 -25.98
N GLN A 647 -6.04 0.47 -25.99
CA GLN A 647 -5.38 1.02 -27.18
C GLN A 647 -4.03 0.36 -27.48
N ARG A 648 -3.44 -0.34 -26.49
CA ARG A 648 -2.15 -1.03 -26.58
C ARG A 648 -2.32 -2.54 -26.76
N TRP A 649 -3.32 -3.12 -26.10
CA TRP A 649 -3.71 -4.52 -26.23
C TRP A 649 -5.23 -4.63 -26.40
N SER A 650 -5.71 -5.37 -27.38
CA SER A 650 -7.15 -5.57 -27.65
C SER A 650 -7.64 -7.00 -27.36
N GLY A 651 -6.72 -7.89 -26.97
CA GLY A 651 -7.06 -9.23 -26.49
C GLY A 651 -7.61 -9.19 -25.07
N THR A 652 -8.08 -10.35 -24.59
CA THR A 652 -8.49 -10.51 -23.18
C THR A 652 -7.28 -10.61 -22.25
N GLU A 653 -7.50 -10.45 -20.94
CA GLU A 653 -6.49 -10.67 -19.90
C GLU A 653 -5.88 -12.08 -19.97
N ALA A 654 -6.72 -13.12 -20.07
CA ALA A 654 -6.24 -14.50 -20.22
C ALA A 654 -5.40 -14.70 -21.49
N GLN A 655 -5.76 -14.05 -22.60
CA GLN A 655 -4.94 -14.09 -23.82
C GLN A 655 -3.60 -13.37 -23.62
N PHE A 656 -3.56 -12.32 -22.80
CA PHE A 656 -2.30 -11.67 -22.44
C PHE A 656 -1.43 -12.55 -21.55
N PHE A 657 -2.01 -13.32 -20.62
CA PHE A 657 -1.26 -14.25 -19.78
C PHE A 657 -0.62 -15.35 -20.63
N ASP A 658 -1.37 -15.95 -21.55
CA ASP A 658 -0.82 -16.89 -22.54
C ASP A 658 0.28 -16.23 -23.39
N HIS A 659 0.06 -14.99 -23.87
CA HIS A 659 1.06 -14.23 -24.62
C HIS A 659 2.35 -14.05 -23.80
N TYR A 660 2.22 -13.66 -22.53
CA TYR A 660 3.33 -13.45 -21.60
C TYR A 660 4.11 -14.75 -21.37
N ASP A 661 3.41 -15.84 -21.06
CA ASP A 661 3.98 -17.16 -20.82
C ASP A 661 4.78 -17.69 -22.00
N TYR A 662 4.21 -17.61 -23.20
CA TYR A 662 4.89 -18.05 -24.42
C TYR A 662 6.09 -17.15 -24.74
N THR A 663 5.98 -15.85 -24.49
CA THR A 663 7.09 -14.89 -24.70
C THR A 663 8.25 -15.18 -23.75
N ALA A 664 7.97 -15.24 -22.44
CA ALA A 664 8.98 -15.52 -21.42
C ALA A 664 9.65 -16.88 -21.64
N ALA A 665 8.87 -17.92 -21.96
CA ALA A 665 9.41 -19.24 -22.28
C ALA A 665 10.29 -19.23 -23.55
N ALA A 666 9.93 -18.44 -24.57
CA ALA A 666 10.73 -18.33 -25.79
C ALA A 666 12.08 -17.65 -25.51
N VAL A 667 12.08 -16.53 -24.78
CA VAL A 667 13.30 -15.82 -24.38
C VAL A 667 14.21 -16.74 -23.58
N LYS A 668 13.71 -17.33 -22.49
CA LYS A 668 14.52 -18.19 -21.60
C LYS A 668 15.00 -19.47 -22.29
N SER A 669 14.37 -19.91 -23.38
CA SER A 669 14.84 -21.07 -24.16
C SER A 669 16.12 -20.80 -24.98
N VAL A 670 16.42 -19.53 -25.28
CA VAL A 670 17.58 -19.11 -26.08
C VAL A 670 18.61 -18.38 -25.22
N LEU A 671 18.14 -17.54 -24.31
CA LEU A 671 18.90 -16.63 -23.46
C LEU A 671 18.52 -16.89 -22.00
N PRO A 672 18.98 -17.99 -21.39
CA PRO A 672 18.57 -18.36 -20.03
C PRO A 672 18.99 -17.34 -18.97
N GLY A 673 20.03 -16.54 -19.22
CA GLY A 673 20.48 -15.46 -18.31
C GLY A 673 19.73 -14.13 -18.48
N ALA A 674 19.00 -13.93 -19.58
CA ALA A 674 18.32 -12.67 -19.83
C ALA A 674 17.16 -12.47 -18.87
N GLN A 675 16.92 -11.23 -18.44
CA GLN A 675 15.79 -10.90 -17.57
C GLN A 675 14.52 -10.59 -18.39
N VAL A 676 13.34 -10.91 -17.85
CA VAL A 676 12.02 -10.76 -18.47
C VAL A 676 11.05 -10.17 -17.46
N GLY A 677 10.36 -9.10 -17.83
CA GLY A 677 9.30 -8.49 -17.03
C GLY A 677 8.11 -8.06 -17.88
N ALA A 678 7.02 -7.76 -17.19
CA ALA A 678 5.79 -7.29 -17.81
C ALA A 678 5.90 -5.86 -18.34
N TYR A 679 4.86 -5.45 -19.06
CA TYR A 679 4.67 -4.09 -19.55
C TYR A 679 4.82 -3.07 -18.41
N ASN A 680 5.05 -1.81 -18.75
CA ASN A 680 4.93 -0.72 -17.79
C ASN A 680 3.46 -0.36 -17.58
N GLU A 681 2.98 -0.38 -16.34
CA GLU A 681 1.61 0.08 -15.99
C GLU A 681 1.44 1.57 -16.31
N LEU A 682 0.30 1.97 -16.88
CA LEU A 682 0.01 3.38 -17.14
C LEU A 682 -0.23 4.16 -15.82
N GLY A 683 0.83 4.73 -15.26
CA GLY A 683 0.82 5.32 -13.92
C GLY A 683 -0.07 6.54 -13.69
N ALA A 684 -0.62 7.19 -14.71
CA ALA A 684 -1.61 8.28 -14.52
C ALA A 684 -3.07 7.78 -14.49
N ALA A 685 -3.34 6.58 -15.01
CA ALA A 685 -4.66 6.09 -15.40
C ALA A 685 -5.42 5.29 -14.32
N LYS A 686 -4.68 4.54 -13.48
CA LYS A 686 -5.29 3.76 -12.39
C LYS A 686 -5.90 4.68 -11.32
N PHE A 687 -5.33 5.88 -11.14
CA PHE A 687 -5.77 6.86 -10.14
C PHE A 687 -7.03 7.64 -10.54
N SER A 688 -7.38 7.66 -11.83
CA SER A 688 -8.69 8.14 -12.33
C SER A 688 -9.72 7.00 -12.51
N GLY A 689 -9.36 5.75 -12.17
CA GLY A 689 -10.23 4.57 -12.27
C GLY A 689 -10.70 4.23 -13.69
N THR A 690 -9.93 4.61 -14.71
CA THR A 690 -10.45 4.71 -16.09
C THR A 690 -10.15 3.49 -16.98
N PHE A 691 -9.23 2.60 -16.60
CA PHE A 691 -8.83 1.47 -17.46
C PHE A 691 -8.64 0.17 -16.66
N GLY A 692 -8.88 -0.97 -17.32
CA GLY A 692 -8.92 -2.29 -16.70
C GLY A 692 -8.92 -3.43 -17.72
N ASN A 693 -7.98 -3.39 -18.69
CA ASN A 693 -7.89 -4.43 -19.72
C ASN A 693 -7.10 -5.66 -19.25
N VAL A 694 -5.83 -5.45 -18.89
CA VAL A 694 -4.96 -6.45 -18.25
C VAL A 694 -4.61 -5.90 -16.88
N ASN A 695 -4.92 -6.63 -15.82
CA ASN A 695 -4.59 -6.23 -14.46
C ASN A 695 -3.15 -6.69 -14.12
N TYR A 696 -2.30 -5.73 -13.79
CA TYR A 696 -0.89 -5.98 -13.46
C TYR A 696 -0.72 -6.89 -12.24
N ASP A 697 -1.53 -6.67 -11.20
CA ASP A 697 -1.43 -7.38 -9.93
C ASP A 697 -1.84 -8.85 -10.12
N VAL A 698 -2.87 -9.09 -10.93
CA VAL A 698 -3.31 -10.44 -11.31
C VAL A 698 -2.29 -11.14 -12.20
N LEU A 699 -1.63 -10.42 -13.12
CA LEU A 699 -0.53 -10.96 -13.91
C LEU A 699 0.65 -11.37 -13.01
N ALA A 700 1.02 -10.53 -12.03
CA ALA A 700 2.07 -10.83 -11.07
C ALA A 700 1.73 -12.09 -10.27
N GLN A 701 0.48 -12.21 -9.80
CA GLN A 701 0.00 -13.42 -9.13
C GLN A 701 0.06 -14.66 -10.04
N HIS A 702 -0.42 -14.56 -11.28
CA HIS A 702 -0.37 -15.63 -12.27
C HIS A 702 1.07 -16.13 -12.46
N CYS A 703 2.03 -15.21 -12.63
CA CYS A 703 3.45 -15.55 -12.79
C CYS A 703 4.06 -16.23 -11.55
N ARG A 704 3.43 -16.14 -10.38
CA ARG A 704 3.88 -16.82 -9.16
C ARG A 704 3.22 -18.18 -8.98
N ASP A 705 1.89 -18.20 -9.05
CA ASP A 705 1.07 -19.29 -8.51
C ASP A 705 0.52 -20.24 -9.58
N GLU A 706 0.36 -19.75 -10.81
CA GLU A 706 -0.33 -20.48 -11.86
C GLU A 706 0.62 -21.26 -12.78
N VAL A 707 0.04 -22.13 -13.59
CA VAL A 707 0.80 -22.95 -14.54
C VAL A 707 1.08 -22.14 -15.80
N ASN A 708 2.36 -21.97 -16.11
CA ASN A 708 2.80 -21.38 -17.37
C ASN A 708 2.28 -22.19 -18.56
N ALA A 709 1.48 -21.56 -19.42
CA ALA A 709 0.76 -22.17 -20.53
C ALA A 709 1.67 -22.83 -21.59
N LYS A 710 2.93 -22.39 -21.70
CA LYS A 710 3.91 -22.96 -22.65
C LYS A 710 4.71 -24.10 -22.05
N THR A 711 5.20 -23.94 -20.83
CA THR A 711 6.13 -24.90 -20.21
C THR A 711 5.42 -25.99 -19.41
N GLY A 712 4.17 -25.76 -19.02
CA GLY A 712 3.38 -26.66 -18.17
C GLY A 712 3.90 -26.75 -16.72
N LYS A 713 4.76 -25.82 -16.31
CA LYS A 713 5.29 -25.71 -14.94
C LYS A 713 4.62 -24.55 -14.22
N THR A 714 4.51 -24.65 -12.90
CA THR A 714 4.10 -23.51 -12.07
C THR A 714 5.15 -22.41 -12.09
N GLY A 715 4.70 -21.18 -12.25
CA GLY A 715 5.51 -19.96 -12.26
C GLY A 715 6.05 -19.59 -13.64
N THR A 716 6.17 -18.28 -13.86
CA THR A 716 6.69 -17.62 -15.06
C THR A 716 7.69 -16.53 -14.63
N ALA A 717 8.75 -16.31 -15.43
CA ALA A 717 9.73 -15.28 -15.12
C ALA A 717 9.09 -13.89 -15.02
N PHE A 718 9.39 -13.18 -13.94
CA PHE A 718 8.85 -11.85 -13.64
C PHE A 718 9.90 -11.11 -12.80
N ASP A 719 10.87 -10.50 -13.49
CA ASP A 719 12.12 -10.03 -12.87
C ASP A 719 12.01 -8.60 -12.27
N TRP A 720 10.98 -7.82 -12.62
CA TRP A 720 10.76 -6.46 -12.11
C TRP A 720 9.29 -6.01 -12.19
N ALA A 721 8.92 -5.00 -11.41
CA ALA A 721 7.70 -4.22 -11.58
C ALA A 721 8.03 -2.88 -12.23
N SER A 722 7.25 -2.48 -13.25
CA SER A 722 7.49 -1.21 -13.94
C SER A 722 6.23 -0.40 -14.23
N ALA A 723 6.39 0.92 -14.26
CA ALA A 723 5.31 1.86 -14.60
C ALA A 723 5.78 3.04 -15.46
N SER A 724 4.81 3.72 -16.07
CA SER A 724 4.94 5.04 -16.66
C SER A 724 4.76 6.15 -15.62
N PHE A 725 5.55 7.21 -15.70
CA PHE A 725 5.46 8.41 -14.87
C PHE A 725 5.48 9.67 -15.75
N TYR A 726 4.30 10.23 -15.98
CA TYR A 726 4.11 11.37 -16.86
C TYR A 726 3.53 12.57 -16.10
N PHE A 727 4.22 13.71 -16.12
CA PHE A 727 3.59 14.98 -15.75
C PHE A 727 2.60 15.38 -16.85
N VAL A 728 1.33 15.46 -16.46
CA VAL A 728 0.16 15.73 -17.32
C VAL A 728 -0.74 16.77 -16.63
N GLN A 729 -1.73 17.32 -17.33
CA GLN A 729 -2.60 18.39 -16.82
C GLN A 729 -3.06 18.20 -15.36
N ASP A 730 -3.55 17.01 -15.03
CA ASP A 730 -4.13 16.70 -13.70
C ASP A 730 -3.12 16.03 -12.74
N ALA A 731 -1.85 15.88 -13.13
CA ALA A 731 -0.81 15.27 -12.33
C ALA A 731 0.51 16.04 -12.53
N GLN A 732 0.67 17.10 -11.73
CA GLN A 732 1.83 18.00 -11.76
C GLN A 732 2.64 17.98 -10.47
N ASP A 733 2.09 17.41 -9.39
CA ASP A 733 2.75 17.33 -8.08
C ASP A 733 3.64 16.08 -8.02
N PRO A 734 4.98 16.23 -8.00
CA PRO A 734 5.90 15.10 -7.99
C PRO A 734 5.72 14.15 -6.81
N ASP A 735 5.23 14.65 -5.66
CA ASP A 735 5.14 13.88 -4.41
C ASP A 735 3.87 13.04 -4.38
N ILE A 736 2.75 13.63 -4.80
CA ILE A 736 1.50 12.88 -4.99
C ILE A 736 1.70 11.77 -6.02
N MET A 737 2.35 12.09 -7.14
CA MET A 737 2.64 11.11 -8.18
C MET A 737 3.58 10.00 -7.71
N ALA A 738 4.63 10.34 -6.95
CA ALA A 738 5.54 9.34 -6.39
C ALA A 738 4.85 8.45 -5.35
N ALA A 739 4.02 9.01 -4.47
CA ALA A 739 3.25 8.23 -3.50
C ALA A 739 2.31 7.24 -4.20
N ASN A 740 1.69 7.66 -5.29
CA ASN A 740 0.85 6.83 -6.15
C ASN A 740 1.66 5.68 -6.78
N LEU A 741 2.83 5.98 -7.35
CA LEU A 741 3.74 4.99 -7.90
C LEU A 741 4.22 3.98 -6.83
N ASN A 742 4.52 4.43 -5.61
CA ASN A 742 4.94 3.56 -4.52
C ASN A 742 3.85 2.53 -4.15
N ARG A 743 2.58 2.93 -4.16
CA ARG A 743 1.46 2.01 -3.90
C ARG A 743 1.35 0.92 -4.96
N PHE A 744 1.67 1.23 -6.21
CA PHE A 744 1.74 0.23 -7.28
C PHE A 744 2.83 -0.82 -6.98
N TYR A 745 4.04 -0.40 -6.60
CA TYR A 745 5.10 -1.34 -6.25
C TYR A 745 4.72 -2.22 -5.05
N GLN A 746 4.16 -1.61 -3.99
CA GLN A 746 3.74 -2.34 -2.80
C GLN A 746 2.70 -3.43 -3.09
N ALA A 747 1.77 -3.18 -4.03
CA ALA A 747 0.80 -4.18 -4.46
C ALA A 747 1.48 -5.35 -5.21
N SER A 748 2.44 -5.06 -6.08
CA SER A 748 3.19 -6.10 -6.81
C SER A 748 4.10 -6.92 -5.87
N GLU A 749 4.68 -6.28 -4.86
CA GLU A 749 5.55 -6.91 -3.85
C GLU A 749 4.82 -7.88 -2.91
N GLU A 750 3.49 -7.76 -2.80
CA GLU A 750 2.68 -8.77 -2.13
C GLU A 750 2.83 -10.14 -2.80
N TYR A 751 3.00 -10.14 -4.12
CA TYR A 751 3.18 -11.34 -4.91
C TYR A 751 4.65 -11.76 -4.97
N HIS A 752 5.54 -10.82 -5.26
CA HIS A 752 6.97 -11.06 -5.43
C HIS A 752 7.78 -10.06 -4.58
N PRO A 753 8.19 -10.44 -3.36
CA PRO A 753 8.79 -9.49 -2.39
C PRO A 753 10.15 -8.94 -2.80
N ASP A 754 10.87 -9.63 -3.69
CA ASP A 754 12.21 -9.26 -4.15
C ASP A 754 12.19 -8.53 -5.51
N LEU A 755 11.04 -7.96 -5.92
CA LEU A 755 10.93 -7.29 -7.21
C LEU A 755 11.78 -6.03 -7.28
N ILE A 756 12.48 -5.91 -8.41
CA ILE A 756 13.14 -4.66 -8.79
C ILE A 756 12.06 -3.63 -9.18
N ARG A 757 12.18 -2.41 -8.67
CA ARG A 757 11.28 -1.28 -8.98
C ARG A 757 11.84 -0.44 -10.11
N GLU A 758 11.09 -0.24 -11.19
CA GLU A 758 11.56 0.53 -12.35
C GLU A 758 10.51 1.48 -12.93
N VAL A 759 10.96 2.61 -13.46
CA VAL A 759 10.13 3.52 -14.24
C VAL A 759 10.62 3.47 -15.67
N HIS A 760 9.83 2.94 -16.62
CA HIS A 760 10.34 2.77 -17.98
C HIS A 760 10.01 3.91 -18.92
N GLU A 761 9.04 4.76 -18.55
CA GLU A 761 8.69 5.97 -19.28
C GLU A 761 8.51 7.11 -18.27
N TYR A 762 9.34 8.15 -18.31
CA TYR A 762 9.44 9.16 -17.24
C TYR A 762 9.68 10.61 -17.71
N GLY A 763 8.80 11.58 -17.38
CA GLY A 763 8.95 13.05 -17.61
C GLY A 763 7.67 13.83 -18.01
N THR A 764 7.74 14.93 -18.78
CA THR A 764 6.62 15.91 -18.96
C THR A 764 5.96 15.97 -20.34
N THR A 765 4.62 15.86 -20.42
CA THR A 765 3.84 15.98 -21.68
C THR A 765 3.06 17.27 -21.85
N ALA A 766 2.61 17.84 -20.74
CA ALA A 766 1.77 19.03 -20.70
C ALA A 766 1.98 19.78 -19.39
N ASP A 767 1.67 21.08 -19.42
CA ASP A 767 1.58 21.90 -18.21
C ASP A 767 0.25 21.68 -17.48
N GLU A 768 0.08 22.35 -16.33
CA GLU A 768 -1.15 22.29 -15.53
C GLU A 768 -2.41 22.81 -16.23
N THR A 769 -2.28 23.48 -17.38
CA THR A 769 -3.40 23.97 -18.19
C THR A 769 -3.77 23.02 -19.32
N GLY A 770 -3.02 21.93 -19.50
CA GLY A 770 -3.16 20.99 -20.61
C GLY A 770 -2.47 21.46 -21.89
N LEU A 771 -1.70 22.56 -21.85
CA LEU A 771 -0.87 22.98 -22.97
C LEU A 771 0.26 21.96 -23.14
N SER A 772 0.38 21.39 -24.34
CA SER A 772 1.50 20.50 -24.66
C SER A 772 2.83 21.25 -24.47
N SER A 773 3.63 20.77 -23.52
CA SER A 773 4.83 21.43 -23.06
C SER A 773 5.74 20.39 -22.44
N TYR A 774 7.05 20.55 -22.65
CA TYR A 774 8.07 19.76 -21.94
C TYR A 774 8.58 20.50 -20.69
N GLU A 775 8.05 21.68 -20.38
CA GLU A 775 8.54 22.54 -19.29
C GLU A 775 10.07 22.73 -19.36
N SER A 776 10.61 23.05 -20.53
CA SER A 776 12.07 23.04 -20.79
C SER A 776 12.87 24.06 -19.97
N GLY A 777 12.20 24.90 -19.16
CA GLY A 777 12.77 25.90 -18.27
C GLY A 777 13.01 25.45 -16.83
N ALA A 778 13.00 26.41 -15.92
CA ALA A 778 13.25 26.22 -14.49
C ALA A 778 12.24 25.30 -13.80
N ARG A 779 10.97 25.40 -14.17
CA ARG A 779 9.91 24.56 -13.58
C ARG A 779 10.10 23.08 -13.90
N GLY A 780 10.40 22.72 -15.15
CA GLY A 780 10.67 21.32 -15.49
C GLY A 780 11.93 20.82 -14.79
N ALA A 781 12.98 21.64 -14.65
CA ALA A 781 14.16 21.26 -13.89
C ALA A 781 13.82 20.86 -12.45
N VAL A 782 13.03 21.67 -11.73
CA VAL A 782 12.68 21.38 -10.34
C VAL A 782 11.72 20.19 -10.20
N MET A 783 10.78 20.03 -11.14
CA MET A 783 9.86 18.88 -11.17
C MET A 783 10.62 17.57 -11.32
N HIS A 784 11.60 17.55 -12.23
CA HIS A 784 12.39 16.36 -12.48
C HIS A 784 13.34 16.06 -11.32
N PHE A 785 13.99 17.11 -10.76
CA PHE A 785 14.82 16.97 -9.57
C PHE A 785 14.05 16.34 -8.40
N ASN A 786 12.85 16.84 -8.09
CA ASN A 786 12.00 16.29 -7.03
C ASN A 786 11.57 14.85 -7.30
N ALA A 787 11.15 14.54 -8.52
CA ALA A 787 10.74 13.18 -8.88
C ALA A 787 11.89 12.18 -8.72
N LEU A 788 13.11 12.53 -9.14
CA LEU A 788 14.27 11.65 -9.01
C LEU A 788 14.70 11.44 -7.55
N LEU A 789 14.57 12.45 -6.69
CA LEU A 789 14.77 12.25 -5.25
C LEU A 789 13.70 11.32 -4.65
N ASN A 790 12.44 11.44 -5.07
CA ASN A 790 11.40 10.50 -4.67
C ASN A 790 11.71 9.07 -5.14
N PHE A 791 12.21 8.91 -6.36
CA PHE A 791 12.60 7.60 -6.90
C PHE A 791 13.75 6.99 -6.11
N THR A 792 14.69 7.83 -5.63
CA THR A 792 15.77 7.40 -4.74
C THR A 792 15.22 6.84 -3.42
N VAL A 793 14.26 7.54 -2.80
CA VAL A 793 13.60 7.08 -1.56
C VAL A 793 12.83 5.77 -1.80
N MET A 794 12.23 5.61 -2.96
CA MET A 794 11.53 4.37 -3.34
C MET A 794 12.47 3.23 -3.77
N ASN A 795 13.79 3.43 -3.74
CA ASN A 795 14.77 2.46 -4.23
C ASN A 795 14.49 1.98 -5.67
N VAL A 796 14.09 2.91 -6.54
CA VAL A 796 13.95 2.64 -7.98
C VAL A 796 15.34 2.39 -8.56
N GLU A 797 15.52 1.24 -9.23
CA GLU A 797 16.81 0.85 -9.79
C GLU A 797 17.06 1.41 -11.19
N LYS A 798 15.99 1.77 -11.92
CA LYS A 798 16.08 2.37 -13.26
C LYS A 798 14.93 3.33 -13.55
N SER A 799 15.25 4.44 -14.22
CA SER A 799 14.27 5.40 -14.73
C SER A 799 14.57 5.80 -16.18
N GLY A 800 13.64 5.53 -17.11
CA GLY A 800 13.79 5.72 -18.55
C GLY A 800 13.07 6.97 -19.07
N THR A 801 13.81 7.93 -19.66
CA THR A 801 13.19 9.13 -20.26
C THR A 801 12.48 8.83 -21.58
N TRP A 802 11.29 9.41 -21.76
CA TRP A 802 10.46 9.19 -22.96
C TRP A 802 10.38 10.38 -23.92
N TRP A 803 10.95 11.56 -23.59
CA TRP A 803 10.81 12.81 -24.35
C TRP A 803 11.82 12.97 -25.48
N ARG A 804 11.46 13.80 -26.44
CA ARG A 804 12.40 14.34 -27.42
C ARG A 804 12.80 15.74 -26.98
N GLY A 805 14.09 16.08 -27.06
CA GLY A 805 14.55 17.48 -27.05
C GLY A 805 15.27 17.92 -25.77
N GLU A 806 15.90 16.98 -25.08
CA GLU A 806 16.85 17.27 -24.00
C GLU A 806 17.99 18.20 -24.46
N LEU A 807 18.44 18.02 -25.72
CA LEU A 807 19.30 18.95 -26.45
C LEU A 807 18.60 19.40 -27.73
N GLU A 808 18.01 20.59 -27.72
CA GLU A 808 17.28 21.11 -28.88
C GLU A 808 18.21 21.85 -29.85
N LYS A 809 18.32 21.33 -31.08
CA LYS A 809 19.03 22.00 -32.17
C LYS A 809 18.27 23.24 -32.66
N PHE A 810 18.96 24.38 -32.67
CA PHE A 810 18.46 25.64 -33.25
C PHE A 810 19.15 26.03 -34.57
N LYS A 811 20.37 25.52 -34.85
CA LYS A 811 21.04 25.75 -36.14
C LYS A 811 21.70 24.51 -36.74
N ASP A 812 22.71 23.98 -36.07
CA ASP A 812 23.51 22.83 -36.47
C ASP A 812 23.91 21.98 -35.24
N GLU A 813 24.74 20.96 -35.43
CA GLU A 813 25.07 20.02 -34.36
C GLU A 813 25.85 20.64 -33.18
N GLN A 814 26.53 21.79 -33.38
CA GLN A 814 27.23 22.51 -32.32
C GLN A 814 26.38 23.63 -31.69
N HIS A 815 25.19 23.87 -32.24
CA HIS A 815 24.27 24.93 -31.82
C HIS A 815 22.96 24.30 -31.32
N LYS A 816 23.02 23.83 -30.07
CA LYS A 816 21.90 23.23 -29.33
C LYS A 816 21.77 23.85 -27.95
N LEU A 817 20.56 23.85 -27.38
CA LEU A 817 20.30 24.26 -26.00
C LEU A 817 19.85 23.07 -25.15
N MET A 818 20.44 22.96 -23.95
CA MET A 818 20.06 21.96 -22.95
C MET A 818 18.81 22.39 -22.19
N ALA A 819 17.78 21.55 -22.23
CA ALA A 819 16.55 21.75 -21.47
C ALA A 819 16.77 21.53 -19.97
N GLY A 820 16.00 22.23 -19.14
CA GLY A 820 16.10 22.20 -17.67
C GLY A 820 16.01 20.79 -17.07
N GLN A 821 15.22 19.90 -17.67
CA GLN A 821 15.16 18.49 -17.29
C GLN A 821 16.51 17.76 -17.41
N LEU A 822 17.19 17.83 -18.58
CA LEU A 822 18.51 17.20 -18.76
C LEU A 822 19.56 17.89 -17.89
N TRP A 823 19.46 19.21 -17.73
CA TRP A 823 20.33 19.94 -16.82
C TRP A 823 20.19 19.42 -15.38
N SER A 824 18.97 19.24 -14.87
CA SER A 824 18.73 18.71 -13.52
C SER A 824 19.24 17.28 -13.33
N MET A 825 19.06 16.42 -14.33
CA MET A 825 19.56 15.05 -14.33
C MET A 825 21.10 14.98 -14.34
N HIS A 826 21.75 15.88 -15.10
CA HIS A 826 23.20 16.01 -15.13
C HIS A 826 23.74 16.56 -13.80
N MET A 827 23.09 17.57 -13.22
CA MET A 827 23.49 18.11 -11.92
C MET A 827 23.32 17.08 -10.78
N LEU A 828 22.21 16.32 -10.76
CA LEU A 828 22.05 15.22 -9.80
C LEU A 828 23.12 14.15 -9.99
N LYS A 829 23.51 13.85 -11.24
CA LYS A 829 24.65 12.96 -11.49
C LYS A 829 25.93 13.51 -10.88
N GLN A 830 26.24 14.80 -11.08
CA GLN A 830 27.43 15.43 -10.49
C GLN A 830 27.44 15.31 -8.96
N VAL A 831 26.28 15.42 -8.31
CA VAL A 831 26.13 15.17 -6.87
C VAL A 831 26.39 13.69 -6.54
N PHE A 832 25.79 12.75 -7.26
CA PHE A 832 25.94 11.32 -6.96
C PHE A 832 27.38 10.82 -7.19
N ASP A 833 28.02 11.25 -8.27
CA ASP A 833 29.39 10.88 -8.63
C ASP A 833 30.46 11.52 -7.73
N ASN A 834 30.10 12.53 -6.95
CA ASN A 834 31.04 13.16 -6.02
C ASN A 834 31.51 12.16 -4.94
N GLY A 835 30.66 11.22 -4.50
CA GLY A 835 31.05 10.18 -3.54
C GLY A 835 29.89 9.62 -2.73
N GLU A 836 30.00 9.66 -1.41
CA GLU A 836 28.94 9.14 -0.52
C GLU A 836 27.77 10.12 -0.48
N VAL A 837 26.54 9.62 -0.66
CA VAL A 837 25.31 10.42 -0.81
C VAL A 837 24.45 10.31 0.44
N ALA A 838 23.77 11.41 0.78
CA ALA A 838 22.72 11.44 1.80
C ALA A 838 21.55 12.34 1.37
N LEU A 839 20.33 11.98 1.77
CA LEU A 839 19.18 12.89 1.68
C LEU A 839 19.09 13.70 2.98
N LEU A 840 18.71 14.97 2.86
CA LEU A 840 18.65 15.91 3.97
C LEU A 840 17.27 16.56 4.07
N GLU A 841 16.84 16.85 5.29
CA GLU A 841 15.62 17.61 5.57
C GLU A 841 15.86 19.13 5.56
N GLU A 842 14.83 19.85 5.09
CA GLU A 842 14.70 21.29 5.27
C GLU A 842 13.86 21.61 6.51
N THR A 843 14.46 22.27 7.51
CA THR A 843 13.86 22.45 8.84
C THR A 843 13.11 23.78 9.02
N GLY A 844 13.14 24.67 8.03
CA GLY A 844 12.53 25.99 8.08
C GLY A 844 11.03 26.01 7.79
N GLY A 845 10.52 25.01 7.06
CA GLY A 845 9.14 24.96 6.60
C GLY A 845 8.81 26.04 5.55
N SER A 846 7.58 26.00 5.03
CA SER A 846 7.08 27.00 4.07
C SER A 846 5.72 27.54 4.48
N ALA A 847 5.58 28.87 4.49
CA ALA A 847 4.32 29.55 4.75
C ALA A 847 3.38 29.55 3.55
N VAL A 848 3.92 29.36 2.33
CA VAL A 848 3.17 29.35 1.06
C VAL A 848 3.04 27.95 0.44
N GLY A 849 3.43 26.91 1.18
CA GLY A 849 3.31 25.52 0.75
C GLY A 849 4.33 25.09 -0.30
N THR A 850 5.47 25.77 -0.38
CA THR A 850 6.59 25.36 -1.24
C THR A 850 7.28 24.14 -0.65
N VAL A 851 7.31 23.05 -1.42
CA VAL A 851 8.02 21.81 -1.07
C VAL A 851 9.48 21.98 -1.45
N ARG A 852 10.39 21.66 -0.52
CA ARG A 852 11.82 21.78 -0.74
C ARG A 852 12.49 20.44 -0.53
N LYS A 853 13.38 20.04 -1.44
CA LYS A 853 14.12 18.77 -1.31
C LYS A 853 15.62 18.95 -1.36
N ALA A 854 16.35 18.26 -0.49
CA ALA A 854 17.79 18.35 -0.41
C ALA A 854 18.46 16.97 -0.49
N VAL A 855 19.57 16.95 -1.24
CA VAL A 855 20.49 15.82 -1.34
C VAL A 855 21.91 16.36 -1.23
N ALA A 856 22.74 15.70 -0.44
CA ALA A 856 24.15 16.03 -0.31
C ALA A 856 25.02 14.85 -0.70
N SER A 857 26.25 15.15 -1.09
CA SER A 857 27.29 14.17 -1.31
C SER A 857 28.61 14.72 -0.79
N ARG A 858 29.47 13.85 -0.25
CA ARG A 858 30.85 14.20 0.09
C ARG A 858 31.83 13.41 -0.76
N SER A 859 32.95 14.06 -1.13
CA SER A 859 34.06 13.39 -1.77
C SER A 859 34.66 12.31 -0.87
N PRO A 860 35.26 11.24 -1.41
CA PRO A 860 35.89 10.20 -0.59
C PRO A 860 36.88 10.75 0.46
N ASP A 861 37.59 11.83 0.14
CA ASP A 861 38.53 12.48 1.05
C ASP A 861 37.91 13.55 1.95
N GLY A 862 36.59 13.74 1.91
CA GLY A 862 35.84 14.73 2.69
C GLY A 862 36.06 16.19 2.30
N SER A 863 36.99 16.50 1.38
CA SER A 863 37.39 17.87 1.04
C SER A 863 36.33 18.68 0.29
N ARG A 864 35.34 18.00 -0.31
CA ARG A 864 34.34 18.61 -1.16
C ARG A 864 32.94 18.08 -0.85
N LEU A 865 32.04 18.98 -0.46
CA LEU A 865 30.61 18.70 -0.31
C LEU A 865 29.83 19.34 -1.45
N LEU A 866 29.01 18.56 -2.16
CA LEU A 866 27.98 19.08 -3.07
C LEU A 866 26.59 18.89 -2.45
N LEU A 867 25.85 19.97 -2.30
CA LEU A 867 24.48 20.03 -1.80
C LEU A 867 23.54 20.50 -2.92
N GLY A 868 22.68 19.60 -3.39
CA GLY A 868 21.58 19.94 -4.30
C GLY A 868 20.31 20.23 -3.52
N VAL A 869 19.66 21.38 -3.77
CA VAL A 869 18.39 21.77 -3.15
C VAL A 869 17.38 22.23 -4.19
N SER A 870 16.17 21.71 -4.14
CA SER A 870 15.04 22.14 -4.96
C SER A 870 14.00 22.91 -4.13
N ALA A 871 13.26 23.80 -4.78
CA ALA A 871 12.09 24.48 -4.21
C ALA A 871 10.96 24.49 -5.26
N PHE A 872 9.93 23.67 -5.04
CA PHE A 872 8.80 23.49 -5.95
C PHE A 872 7.50 23.95 -5.31
N ASN A 873 6.65 24.63 -6.07
CA ASN A 873 5.28 24.94 -5.65
C ASN A 873 4.31 24.50 -6.75
N THR A 874 3.25 23.79 -6.34
CA THR A 874 2.20 23.35 -7.27
C THR A 874 1.49 24.54 -7.91
N ASN A 875 1.32 25.64 -7.17
CA ASN A 875 0.87 26.91 -7.73
C ASN A 875 2.03 27.63 -8.44
N ARG A 876 2.06 27.55 -9.77
CA ARG A 876 3.06 28.23 -10.62
C ARG A 876 3.15 29.74 -10.38
N ALA A 877 2.05 30.39 -9.99
CA ALA A 877 2.05 31.84 -9.75
C ALA A 877 2.75 32.24 -8.45
N GLU A 878 2.96 31.30 -7.52
CA GLU A 878 3.68 31.55 -6.28
C GLU A 878 5.17 31.66 -6.55
N GLN A 879 5.78 32.78 -6.17
CA GLN A 879 7.19 33.12 -6.44
C GLN A 879 7.85 33.78 -5.22
N THR A 880 7.22 33.69 -4.04
CA THR A 880 7.74 34.27 -2.80
C THR A 880 9.00 33.52 -2.37
N ALA A 881 10.12 34.24 -2.35
CA ALA A 881 11.37 33.73 -1.79
C ALA A 881 11.26 33.57 -0.28
N GLU A 882 11.68 32.42 0.22
CA GLU A 882 11.68 32.07 1.64
C GLU A 882 13.08 31.61 2.07
N THR A 883 13.35 31.62 3.38
CA THR A 883 14.60 31.07 3.93
C THR A 883 14.51 29.55 3.96
N VAL A 884 15.52 28.90 3.38
CA VAL A 884 15.77 27.47 3.42
C VAL A 884 16.79 27.19 4.51
N ARG A 885 16.52 26.21 5.37
CA ARG A 885 17.43 25.75 6.42
C ARG A 885 17.72 24.27 6.25
N ILE A 886 18.96 23.93 5.90
CA ILE A 886 19.40 22.53 5.80
C ILE A 886 20.29 22.20 7.00
N THR A 887 20.00 21.10 7.67
CA THR A 887 20.84 20.56 8.75
C THR A 887 21.76 19.50 8.19
N LEU A 888 23.06 19.61 8.47
CA LEU A 888 24.10 18.69 8.02
C LEU A 888 24.84 18.09 9.22
N PRO A 889 24.78 16.78 9.46
CA PRO A 889 25.56 16.14 10.51
C PRO A 889 27.07 16.21 10.25
N LYS A 890 27.85 16.55 11.27
CA LYS A 890 29.32 16.56 11.21
C LYS A 890 29.91 15.17 11.01
N SER A 891 29.17 14.14 11.45
CA SER A 891 29.50 12.73 11.19
C SER A 891 29.48 12.38 9.71
N PHE A 892 28.68 13.08 8.90
CA PHE A 892 28.70 12.93 7.45
C PHE A 892 29.84 13.76 6.84
N CYS A 893 29.89 15.06 7.09
CA CYS A 893 30.97 15.89 6.56
C CYS A 893 31.35 16.99 7.56
N THR A 894 32.63 17.08 7.90
CA THR A 894 33.18 18.20 8.67
C THR A 894 33.54 19.31 7.70
N LEU A 895 33.00 20.51 7.92
CA LEU A 895 33.24 21.69 7.08
C LEU A 895 34.43 22.50 7.63
N ALA A 896 35.16 23.17 6.73
CA ALA A 896 36.18 24.13 7.13
C ALA A 896 35.60 25.22 8.06
N GLU A 897 36.43 25.82 8.94
CA GLU A 897 35.98 26.82 9.93
C GLU A 897 35.25 28.01 9.27
N THR A 898 35.71 28.42 8.10
CA THR A 898 35.03 29.38 7.21
C THR A 898 34.90 28.73 5.83
N PRO A 899 33.85 27.93 5.59
CA PRO A 899 33.72 27.21 4.34
C PRO A 899 33.43 28.20 3.21
N ASP A 900 34.25 28.19 2.17
CA ASP A 900 33.95 28.93 0.95
C ASP A 900 32.72 28.29 0.30
N ALA A 901 31.70 29.12 0.07
CA ALA A 901 30.44 28.71 -0.54
C ALA A 901 30.36 29.19 -1.98
N GLN A 902 30.15 28.26 -2.90
CA GLN A 902 29.90 28.56 -4.31
C GLN A 902 28.68 27.82 -4.80
N TRP A 903 27.92 28.39 -5.72
CA TRP A 903 26.69 27.76 -6.20
C TRP A 903 26.43 27.97 -7.69
N ILE A 904 25.57 27.12 -8.21
CA ILE A 904 24.76 27.37 -9.41
C ILE A 904 23.32 27.47 -8.93
N LYS A 905 22.63 28.57 -9.27
CA LYS A 905 21.20 28.76 -9.01
C LYS A 905 20.46 28.74 -10.34
N TYR A 906 19.67 27.70 -10.58
CA TYR A 906 18.86 27.52 -11.78
C TYR A 906 17.39 27.82 -11.47
N ASN A 907 16.94 29.00 -11.87
CA ASN A 907 15.60 29.53 -11.62
C ASN A 907 15.09 30.26 -12.87
N ARG A 908 13.90 30.85 -12.82
CA ARG A 908 13.31 31.56 -13.98
C ARG A 908 14.16 32.72 -14.54
N SER A 909 15.11 33.24 -13.77
CA SER A 909 16.00 34.33 -14.20
C SER A 909 17.34 33.87 -14.77
N THR A 910 17.72 32.60 -14.58
CA THR A 910 19.00 32.02 -15.03
C THR A 910 18.81 30.87 -16.03
N ALA A 911 17.67 30.18 -15.97
CA ALA A 911 17.31 29.14 -16.90
C ALA A 911 17.19 29.70 -18.33
N ILE A 912 17.99 29.15 -19.24
CA ILE A 912 18.14 29.70 -20.59
C ILE A 912 16.82 29.70 -21.38
N TYR A 913 15.96 28.71 -21.17
CA TYR A 913 14.65 28.64 -21.85
C TYR A 913 13.67 29.70 -21.34
N ASP A 914 13.67 30.02 -20.04
CA ASP A 914 12.85 31.09 -19.47
C ASP A 914 13.28 32.47 -20.00
N ILE A 915 14.59 32.73 -20.05
CA ILE A 915 15.16 33.96 -20.62
C ILE A 915 14.77 34.08 -22.10
N VAL A 916 14.95 33.00 -22.88
CA VAL A 916 14.59 32.96 -24.30
C VAL A 916 13.10 33.19 -24.53
N ARG A 917 12.24 32.62 -23.68
CA ARG A 917 10.79 32.82 -23.76
C ARG A 917 10.45 34.30 -23.58
N ASP A 918 10.98 34.93 -22.54
CA ASP A 918 10.74 36.36 -22.26
C ASP A 918 11.30 37.24 -23.39
N ASP A 919 12.45 36.89 -23.96
CA ASP A 919 12.99 37.57 -25.14
C ASP A 919 12.10 37.42 -26.39
N TYR A 920 11.52 36.23 -26.60
CA TYR A 920 10.56 36.03 -27.69
C TYR A 920 9.28 36.83 -27.51
N ASP A 921 8.83 37.03 -26.28
CA ASP A 921 7.68 37.89 -25.95
C ASP A 921 8.01 39.35 -26.30
N GLU A 922 9.13 39.86 -25.79
CA GLU A 922 9.60 41.24 -26.04
C GLU A 922 9.79 41.57 -27.54
N GLU A 923 10.29 40.61 -28.31
CA GLU A 923 10.58 40.78 -29.75
C GLU A 923 9.40 40.39 -30.65
N GLY A 924 8.29 39.90 -30.08
CA GLY A 924 7.08 39.53 -30.81
C GLY A 924 7.21 38.24 -31.64
N PHE A 925 8.09 37.32 -31.25
CA PHE A 925 8.23 35.99 -31.84
C PHE A 925 7.31 34.95 -31.19
N LEU A 926 6.87 35.18 -29.95
CA LEU A 926 6.13 34.18 -29.17
C LEU A 926 4.78 33.84 -29.80
N TYR A 927 4.51 32.54 -29.99
CA TYR A 927 3.21 32.08 -30.45
C TYR A 927 2.14 32.30 -29.38
N ALA A 928 0.91 32.57 -29.83
CA ALA A 928 -0.23 32.85 -28.95
C ALA A 928 -0.53 31.75 -27.92
N ALA A 929 -0.14 30.50 -28.19
CA ALA A 929 -0.29 29.39 -27.25
C ALA A 929 0.66 29.50 -26.03
N TYR A 930 1.75 30.26 -26.14
CA TYR A 930 2.75 30.47 -25.07
C TYR A 930 2.71 31.91 -24.49
N ASP A 931 2.00 32.83 -25.14
CA ASP A 931 1.65 34.16 -24.61
C ASP A 931 0.45 34.06 -23.66
N LEU A 932 0.67 33.42 -22.52
CA LEU A 932 -0.32 33.21 -21.47
C LEU A 932 0.12 33.83 -20.14
N PRO A 933 -0.81 34.25 -19.26
CA PRO A 933 -0.47 34.92 -18.00
C PRO A 933 0.45 34.12 -17.07
N HIS A 934 0.36 32.79 -17.10
CA HIS A 934 1.18 31.89 -16.29
C HIS A 934 2.55 31.58 -16.90
N LYS A 935 2.85 32.16 -18.08
CA LYS A 935 4.15 32.08 -18.77
C LYS A 935 4.70 30.64 -18.93
N PRO A 936 4.01 29.75 -19.67
CA PRO A 936 4.52 28.40 -19.92
C PRO A 936 5.80 28.43 -20.76
N VAL A 937 6.71 27.48 -20.52
CA VAL A 937 8.00 27.36 -21.22
C VAL A 937 8.05 26.04 -21.97
N GLY A 938 7.98 26.10 -23.30
CA GLY A 938 8.11 24.95 -24.19
C GLY A 938 9.49 24.85 -24.84
N GLN A 939 9.60 23.99 -25.84
CA GLN A 939 10.74 23.95 -26.75
C GLN A 939 10.83 25.22 -27.61
N LEU A 940 12.01 25.55 -28.11
CA LEU A 940 12.27 26.70 -28.97
C LEU A 940 11.34 26.70 -30.19
N TYR A 941 11.16 25.53 -30.83
CA TYR A 941 10.25 25.41 -31.96
C TYR A 941 8.77 25.58 -31.56
N GLN A 942 8.38 25.07 -30.39
CA GLN A 942 7.01 25.19 -29.89
C GLN A 942 6.67 26.65 -29.55
N MET A 943 7.63 27.39 -28.99
CA MET A 943 7.43 28.78 -28.57
C MET A 943 7.44 29.78 -29.74
N ALA A 944 8.33 29.62 -30.72
CA ALA A 944 8.55 30.66 -31.75
C ALA A 944 8.94 30.12 -33.15
N GLY A 945 8.91 28.80 -33.36
CA GLY A 945 9.23 28.17 -34.64
C GLY A 945 10.64 28.44 -35.17
N VAL A 946 10.78 28.46 -36.50
CA VAL A 946 12.05 28.72 -37.19
C VAL A 946 12.56 30.17 -36.98
N PRO A 947 11.71 31.21 -37.01
CA PRO A 947 12.16 32.59 -36.73
C PRO A 947 12.84 32.74 -35.36
N GLY A 948 12.24 32.18 -34.31
CA GLY A 948 12.84 32.18 -32.97
C GLY A 948 14.21 31.50 -32.94
N LYS A 949 14.33 30.32 -33.55
CA LYS A 949 15.62 29.61 -33.65
C LYS A 949 16.72 30.43 -34.31
N ASN A 950 16.39 31.18 -35.37
CA ASN A 950 17.34 32.09 -36.01
C ASN A 950 17.71 33.26 -35.09
N TYR A 951 16.74 33.82 -34.35
CA TYR A 951 17.02 34.88 -33.37
C TYR A 951 18.01 34.43 -32.29
N ILE A 952 17.90 33.20 -31.80
CA ILE A 952 18.89 32.62 -30.86
C ILE A 952 20.26 32.51 -31.51
N TYR A 953 20.34 32.02 -32.75
CA TYR A 953 21.61 31.90 -33.46
C TYR A 953 22.29 33.25 -33.69
N ASP A 954 21.53 34.27 -34.10
CA ASP A 954 22.04 35.63 -34.34
C ASP A 954 22.54 36.31 -33.05
N ASN A 955 22.06 35.87 -31.88
CA ASN A 955 22.46 36.34 -30.56
C ASN A 955 23.29 35.31 -29.77
N TRP A 956 23.79 34.24 -30.42
CA TRP A 956 24.49 33.15 -29.74
C TRP A 956 25.79 33.63 -29.10
N THR A 957 26.59 34.40 -29.85
CA THR A 957 27.88 34.97 -29.40
C THR A 957 27.91 36.50 -29.42
N SER A 958 26.86 37.16 -29.90
CA SER A 958 26.74 38.62 -30.00
C SER A 958 25.49 39.13 -29.30
N GLY A 959 25.47 40.42 -28.94
CA GLY A 959 24.31 41.04 -28.30
C GLY A 959 24.05 40.50 -26.90
N LYS A 960 23.07 39.59 -26.77
CA LYS A 960 22.68 38.94 -25.52
C LYS A 960 23.65 37.83 -25.08
N SER A 961 24.41 37.24 -26.01
CA SER A 961 25.37 36.15 -25.77
C SER A 961 24.74 34.94 -25.07
N TYR A 962 23.76 34.31 -25.73
CA TYR A 962 23.10 33.11 -25.20
C TYR A 962 24.07 31.97 -24.86
N LYS A 963 25.22 31.89 -25.54
CA LYS A 963 26.29 30.94 -25.19
C LYS A 963 26.78 31.16 -23.76
N THR A 964 27.07 32.40 -23.38
CA THR A 964 27.55 32.75 -22.04
C THR A 964 26.50 32.47 -20.98
N LEU A 965 25.22 32.76 -21.27
CA LEU A 965 24.11 32.44 -20.37
C LEU A 965 23.93 30.93 -20.20
N ALA A 966 24.07 30.16 -21.28
CA ALA A 966 24.02 28.71 -21.21
C ALA A 966 25.21 28.11 -20.43
N GLU A 967 26.43 28.65 -20.62
CA GLU A 967 27.64 28.24 -19.88
C GLU A 967 27.56 28.63 -18.40
N ALA A 968 26.91 29.75 -18.05
CA ALA A 968 26.74 30.18 -16.67
C ALA A 968 25.97 29.14 -15.82
N ASN A 969 25.09 28.34 -16.44
CA ASN A 969 24.37 27.27 -15.75
C ASN A 969 25.25 26.05 -15.40
N PHE A 970 26.55 26.07 -15.69
CA PHE A 970 27.51 25.02 -15.31
C PHE A 970 28.70 25.56 -14.50
N ASN A 971 28.71 26.85 -14.19
CA ASN A 971 29.80 27.50 -13.49
C ASN A 971 29.39 27.86 -12.06
N LEU A 972 30.14 27.33 -11.11
CA LEU A 972 30.03 27.71 -9.71
C LEU A 972 30.44 29.18 -9.56
N THR A 973 29.61 29.94 -8.87
CA THR A 973 29.84 31.35 -8.57
C THR A 973 29.80 31.57 -7.07
N ALA A 974 30.52 32.58 -6.57
CA ALA A 974 30.54 32.87 -5.13
C ALA A 974 29.10 33.08 -4.60
N ALA A 975 28.80 32.44 -3.46
CA ALA A 975 27.49 32.45 -2.83
C ALA A 975 27.52 33.18 -1.47
N PRO A 976 27.75 34.51 -1.45
CA PRO A 976 27.93 35.27 -0.19
C PRO A 976 26.67 35.33 0.68
N GLU A 977 25.52 34.93 0.14
CA GLU A 977 24.24 34.88 0.85
C GLU A 977 24.05 33.58 1.65
N VAL A 978 24.88 32.57 1.39
CA VAL A 978 24.88 31.31 2.12
C VAL A 978 25.55 31.52 3.47
N THR A 979 24.81 31.20 4.53
CA THR A 979 25.33 31.24 5.89
C THR A 979 25.47 29.82 6.41
N VAL A 980 26.68 29.46 6.87
CA VAL A 980 26.92 28.19 7.56
C VAL A 980 27.17 28.50 9.04
N THR A 981 26.34 27.94 9.91
CA THR A 981 26.47 28.10 11.36
C THR A 981 26.74 26.77 12.04
N ASN A 982 27.58 26.79 13.06
CA ASN A 982 27.84 25.64 13.91
C ASN A 982 26.73 25.57 14.96
N ALA A 983 25.75 24.69 14.74
CA ALA A 983 24.49 24.66 15.50
C ALA A 983 24.56 23.80 16.78
N GLY A 984 25.73 23.21 17.09
CA GLY A 984 25.92 22.37 18.27
C GLY A 984 27.23 21.57 18.23
N SER A 985 27.38 20.55 19.07
CA SER A 985 28.52 19.63 19.00
C SER A 985 28.56 18.87 17.68
N ASP A 986 27.40 18.54 17.11
CA ASP A 986 27.30 17.44 16.12
C ASP A 986 26.76 17.84 14.74
N GLU A 987 26.32 19.09 14.53
CA GLU A 987 25.66 19.50 13.28
C GLU A 987 26.04 20.92 12.82
N TYR A 988 25.94 21.15 11.51
CA TYR A 988 25.92 22.47 10.87
C TYR A 988 24.51 22.82 10.41
N THR A 989 24.17 24.11 10.42
CA THR A 989 22.99 24.65 9.74
C THR A 989 23.43 25.52 8.58
N ILE A 990 22.95 25.19 7.38
CA ILE A 990 23.19 25.92 6.13
C ILE A 990 21.91 26.68 5.79
N GLU A 991 21.99 28.00 5.69
CA GLU A 991 20.86 28.87 5.41
C GLU A 991 21.07 29.73 4.16
N PHE A 992 20.06 29.84 3.31
CA PHE A 992 20.01 30.76 2.16
C PHE A 992 18.56 30.98 1.72
N SER A 993 18.31 31.87 0.74
CA SER A 993 16.96 32.16 0.26
C SER A 993 16.68 31.55 -1.12
N MET A 994 15.50 30.93 -1.24
CA MET A 994 15.00 30.35 -2.49
C MET A 994 13.54 30.71 -2.72
N GLU A 995 13.26 31.11 -3.96
CA GLU A 995 11.93 31.16 -4.56
C GLU A 995 11.54 29.80 -5.18
N PRO A 996 10.23 29.52 -5.33
CA PRO A 996 9.75 28.37 -6.10
C PRO A 996 10.28 28.33 -7.55
N ASP A 997 10.25 27.15 -8.15
CA ASP A 997 10.85 26.84 -9.46
C ASP A 997 12.36 27.08 -9.50
N THR A 998 13.05 26.66 -8.43
CA THR A 998 14.50 26.80 -8.30
C THR A 998 15.15 25.47 -7.97
N VAL A 999 16.28 25.19 -8.59
CA VAL A 999 17.27 24.19 -8.15
C VAL A 999 18.59 24.90 -7.90
N VAL A 1000 19.20 24.64 -6.73
CA VAL A 1000 20.52 25.12 -6.34
C VAL A 1000 21.46 23.92 -6.25
N ILE A 1001 22.64 24.03 -6.84
CA ILE A 1001 23.78 23.16 -6.55
C ILE A 1001 24.80 24.01 -5.81
N LEU A 1002 25.01 23.73 -4.52
CA LEU A 1002 25.92 24.42 -3.63
C LEU A 1002 27.14 23.54 -3.38
N GLU A 1003 28.33 24.08 -3.61
CA GLU A 1003 29.61 23.51 -3.21
C GLU A 1003 30.08 24.19 -1.93
N LEU A 1004 30.44 23.37 -0.93
CA LEU A 1004 31.10 23.79 0.29
C LEU A 1004 32.44 23.05 0.45
N VAL A 1005 33.45 23.76 0.93
CA VAL A 1005 34.76 23.19 1.24
C VAL A 1005 34.71 22.44 2.57
N GLY A 1006 35.00 21.14 2.52
CA GLY A 1006 35.13 20.27 3.68
C GLY A 1006 36.54 20.25 4.25
N GLU A 1007 36.68 19.71 5.47
CA GLU A 1007 37.98 19.36 6.05
C GLU A 1007 38.43 18.01 5.50
N GLN A 1008 39.66 17.94 4.98
CA GLN A 1008 40.18 16.73 4.35
C GLN A 1008 40.45 15.62 5.38
N ASP A 1009 39.87 14.44 5.17
CA ASP A 1009 40.17 13.24 5.94
C ASP A 1009 41.53 12.66 5.49
N ALA A 1010 42.52 12.73 6.37
CA ALA A 1010 43.90 12.34 6.07
C ALA A 1010 44.07 10.83 5.78
N TYR A 1011 43.25 9.96 6.41
CA TYR A 1011 43.26 8.52 6.12
C TYR A 1011 42.63 8.25 4.76
N ALA A 1012 41.45 8.82 4.50
CA ALA A 1012 40.73 8.58 3.25
C ALA A 1012 41.50 9.13 2.05
N PHE A 1013 42.16 10.29 2.21
CA PHE A 1013 43.10 10.82 1.22
C PHE A 1013 44.28 9.88 0.97
N TRP A 1014 44.87 9.31 2.02
CA TRP A 1014 45.94 8.33 1.88
C TRP A 1014 45.46 7.04 1.19
N ALA A 1015 44.28 6.53 1.57
CA ALA A 1015 43.69 5.31 1.01
C ALA A 1015 43.37 5.47 -0.49
N ALA A 1016 42.80 6.61 -0.89
CA ALA A 1016 42.51 6.94 -2.28
C ALA A 1016 43.77 7.11 -3.15
N GLY A 1017 44.94 7.27 -2.53
CA GLY A 1017 46.23 7.38 -3.23
C GLY A 1017 46.74 6.06 -3.82
N TRP A 1018 46.09 4.93 -3.51
CA TRP A 1018 46.49 3.60 -3.99
C TRP A 1018 45.66 3.16 -5.20
N ASN A 1019 46.26 2.38 -6.11
CA ASN A 1019 45.59 1.88 -7.30
C ASN A 1019 44.65 0.71 -6.95
N GLY A 1020 43.43 1.02 -6.53
CA GLY A 1020 42.39 0.05 -6.18
C GLY A 1020 41.66 0.46 -4.90
N ASP A 1021 40.42 -0.01 -4.74
CA ASP A 1021 39.71 0.12 -3.46
C ASP A 1021 40.35 -0.84 -2.44
N ILE A 1022 41.15 -0.29 -1.52
CA ILE A 1022 41.82 -1.06 -0.45
C ILE A 1022 40.84 -1.49 0.65
N GLY A 1023 39.58 -1.07 0.57
CA GLY A 1023 38.54 -1.33 1.55
C GLY A 1023 38.68 -0.50 2.82
N SER A 1024 38.04 -0.97 3.90
CA SER A 1024 37.99 -0.25 5.17
C SER A 1024 39.35 -0.22 5.88
N TRP A 1025 39.49 0.63 6.90
CA TRP A 1025 40.68 0.69 7.77
C TRP A 1025 40.98 -0.61 8.55
N THR A 1026 40.04 -1.55 8.63
CA THR A 1026 40.17 -2.85 9.31
C THR A 1026 40.46 -3.99 8.35
N ASN A 1027 40.50 -3.71 7.05
CA ASN A 1027 40.87 -4.70 6.06
C ASN A 1027 42.40 -4.85 6.05
N ASP A 1028 42.85 -6.07 5.74
CA ASP A 1028 44.22 -6.41 5.39
C ASP A 1028 44.19 -6.68 3.87
N TYR A 1029 44.50 -5.65 3.07
CA TYR A 1029 44.25 -5.69 1.62
C TYR A 1029 45.21 -6.62 0.88
N ASP A 1030 46.49 -6.61 1.24
CA ASP A 1030 47.52 -7.42 0.61
C ASP A 1030 47.74 -8.78 1.30
N GLY A 1031 47.08 -9.03 2.43
CA GLY A 1031 47.08 -10.31 3.14
C GLY A 1031 48.35 -10.55 3.95
N ASP A 1032 49.07 -9.49 4.34
CA ASP A 1032 50.31 -9.59 5.07
C ASP A 1032 50.13 -9.75 6.60
N GLY A 1033 48.91 -9.58 7.08
CA GLY A 1033 48.50 -9.70 8.48
C GLY A 1033 48.40 -8.36 9.23
N GLU A 1034 48.74 -7.23 8.60
CA GLU A 1034 48.47 -5.89 9.11
C GLU A 1034 47.20 -5.31 8.47
N ILE A 1035 46.42 -4.58 9.27
CA ILE A 1035 45.26 -3.87 8.73
C ILE A 1035 45.69 -2.51 8.16
N ASN A 1036 44.97 -2.00 7.16
CA ASN A 1036 45.20 -0.71 6.51
C ASN A 1036 45.39 0.44 7.52
N PHE A 1037 44.71 0.40 8.68
CA PHE A 1037 44.90 1.38 9.75
C PHE A 1037 46.31 1.36 10.37
N SER A 1038 46.85 0.17 10.65
CA SER A 1038 48.22 0.01 11.17
C SER A 1038 49.22 0.58 10.17
N GLU A 1039 49.07 0.22 8.90
CA GLU A 1039 49.94 0.69 7.82
C GLU A 1039 49.84 2.20 7.63
N TYR A 1040 48.64 2.76 7.64
CA TYR A 1040 48.46 4.21 7.62
C TYR A 1040 49.19 4.89 8.77
N ALA A 1041 48.99 4.39 10.00
CA ALA A 1041 49.52 5.02 11.21
C ALA A 1041 51.04 4.82 11.39
N LEU A 1042 51.62 3.78 10.77
CA LEU A 1042 53.03 3.40 10.91
C LEU A 1042 53.85 3.51 9.61
N GLY A 1043 53.25 3.99 8.52
CA GLY A 1043 53.95 4.25 7.24
C GLY A 1043 54.15 3.00 6.36
N GLY A 1044 53.19 2.08 6.38
CA GLY A 1044 53.11 0.93 5.48
C GLY A 1044 52.49 1.26 4.11
N ILE A 1045 52.44 0.25 3.25
CA ILE A 1045 51.91 0.34 1.88
C ILE A 1045 50.91 -0.82 1.70
N PRO A 1046 49.59 -0.55 1.71
CA PRO A 1046 48.54 -1.58 1.78
C PRO A 1046 48.41 -2.43 0.53
N VAL A 1047 49.20 -2.15 -0.50
CA VAL A 1047 49.23 -2.88 -1.77
C VAL A 1047 50.56 -3.61 -1.98
N ASP A 1048 51.42 -3.65 -0.97
CA ASP A 1048 52.75 -4.25 -1.00
C ASP A 1048 52.99 -5.06 0.28
N PHE A 1049 52.74 -6.37 0.18
CA PHE A 1049 52.83 -7.32 1.30
C PHE A 1049 54.21 -7.39 2.00
N GLU A 1050 55.26 -6.82 1.39
CA GLU A 1050 56.61 -6.69 2.00
C GLU A 1050 56.73 -5.44 2.89
N CYS A 1051 55.78 -4.50 2.82
CA CYS A 1051 55.83 -3.17 3.41
C CYS A 1051 54.76 -2.92 4.50
N ARG A 1052 54.81 -3.73 5.57
CA ARG A 1052 53.97 -3.68 6.79
C ARG A 1052 54.01 -2.39 7.61
N GLY A 1053 54.73 -1.37 7.15
CA GLY A 1053 55.07 -0.18 7.91
C GLY A 1053 56.29 -0.30 8.82
N ILE A 1054 56.61 0.78 9.52
CA ILE A 1054 57.82 0.88 10.34
C ILE A 1054 57.55 0.23 11.70
N VAL A 1055 58.06 -0.99 11.85
CA VAL A 1055 57.92 -1.79 13.07
C VAL A 1055 58.65 -1.11 14.24
N PRO A 1056 58.02 -1.02 15.43
CA PRO A 1056 58.68 -0.51 16.62
C PRO A 1056 59.97 -1.27 16.97
N GLU A 1057 61.03 -0.54 17.31
CA GLU A 1057 62.31 -1.10 17.72
C GLU A 1057 62.49 -1.06 19.24
N PHE A 1058 63.23 -2.05 19.74
CA PHE A 1058 63.50 -2.19 21.17
C PHE A 1058 65.00 -2.27 21.44
N ALA A 1059 65.50 -1.46 22.36
CA ALA A 1059 66.89 -1.49 22.79
C ALA A 1059 66.98 -1.49 24.32
N TYR A 1060 67.99 -2.18 24.84
CA TYR A 1060 68.34 -2.14 26.26
C TYR A 1060 69.52 -1.19 26.47
N GLU A 1061 69.28 -0.09 27.18
CA GLU A 1061 70.33 0.89 27.49
C GLU A 1061 70.42 1.11 29.01
N GLY A 1062 71.50 0.61 29.62
CA GLY A 1062 71.73 0.76 31.06
C GLY A 1062 70.73 -0.04 31.90
N SER A 1063 69.83 0.65 32.61
CA SER A 1063 68.75 0.05 33.43
C SER A 1063 67.35 0.35 32.85
N GLN A 1064 67.28 0.75 31.58
CA GLN A 1064 66.05 1.14 30.90
C GLN A 1064 65.87 0.37 29.60
N PHE A 1065 64.62 0.18 29.24
CA PHE A 1065 64.18 -0.35 27.96
C PHE A 1065 63.72 0.83 27.09
N GLN A 1066 64.34 1.00 25.93
CA GLN A 1066 63.92 1.97 24.93
C GLN A 1066 62.94 1.33 23.98
N TYR A 1067 61.77 1.93 23.86
CA TYR A 1067 60.73 1.59 22.89
C TYR A 1067 60.65 2.72 21.86
N VAL A 1068 61.13 2.47 20.65
CA VAL A 1068 61.15 3.45 19.56
C VAL A 1068 60.04 3.09 18.58
N HIS A 1069 59.11 4.01 18.34
CA HIS A 1069 58.07 3.84 17.33
C HIS A 1069 57.95 5.08 16.46
N VAL A 1070 57.29 4.94 15.33
CA VAL A 1070 56.93 6.08 14.50
C VAL A 1070 55.56 6.63 14.89
N GLN A 1071 55.35 7.92 14.66
CA GLN A 1071 54.08 8.60 14.87
C GLN A 1071 53.81 9.48 13.64
N ARG A 1072 52.64 9.33 13.05
CA ARG A 1072 52.15 10.22 12.00
C ARG A 1072 51.79 11.57 12.64
N THR A 1073 52.24 12.66 12.01
CA THR A 1073 52.07 14.03 12.54
C THR A 1073 51.11 14.89 11.73
N ASN A 1074 50.74 14.46 10.53
CA ASN A 1074 49.83 15.19 9.65
C ASN A 1074 48.37 14.76 9.78
N ASP A 1075 48.04 13.99 10.82
CA ASP A 1075 46.67 13.59 11.17
C ASP A 1075 46.43 13.85 12.67
N PRO A 1076 45.72 14.92 13.04
CA PRO A 1076 45.47 15.27 14.44
C PRO A 1076 44.46 14.33 15.13
N ALA A 1077 43.73 13.50 14.40
CA ALA A 1077 42.81 12.52 14.98
C ALA A 1077 43.57 11.35 15.64
N LEU A 1078 44.82 11.09 15.23
CA LEU A 1078 45.60 9.99 15.78
C LEU A 1078 46.20 10.32 17.15
N SER A 1079 46.02 9.39 18.08
CA SER A 1079 46.67 9.40 19.40
C SER A 1079 47.49 8.13 19.61
N TYR A 1080 48.71 8.28 20.11
CA TYR A 1080 49.65 7.20 20.35
C TYR A 1080 49.94 7.11 21.84
N ARG A 1081 49.85 5.92 22.43
CA ARG A 1081 50.27 5.67 23.82
C ARG A 1081 50.88 4.29 24.00
N LEU A 1082 51.77 4.19 24.98
CA LEU A 1082 52.29 2.90 25.43
C LEU A 1082 51.49 2.38 26.62
N GLU A 1083 51.23 1.09 26.60
CA GLU A 1083 50.59 0.38 27.70
C GLU A 1083 51.43 -0.83 28.08
N ALA A 1084 51.39 -1.22 29.35
CA ALA A 1084 52.08 -2.41 29.85
C ALA A 1084 51.22 -3.28 30.76
N THR A 1085 51.57 -4.57 30.82
CA THR A 1085 50.99 -5.57 31.73
C THR A 1085 52.06 -6.53 32.21
N GLY A 1086 51.88 -7.13 33.39
CA GLY A 1086 52.69 -8.27 33.84
C GLY A 1086 52.17 -9.62 33.34
N ASP A 1087 50.99 -9.64 32.71
CA ASP A 1087 50.30 -10.85 32.25
C ASP A 1087 49.62 -10.59 30.90
N LEU A 1088 50.08 -11.25 29.83
CA LEU A 1088 49.51 -11.14 28.48
C LEU A 1088 48.06 -11.65 28.38
N THR A 1089 47.61 -12.48 29.32
CA THR A 1089 46.24 -12.97 29.36
C THR A 1089 45.28 -12.01 30.06
N SER A 1090 45.81 -10.96 30.70
CA SER A 1090 45.04 -9.94 31.40
C SER A 1090 44.48 -8.89 30.43
N THR A 1091 43.24 -8.47 30.66
CA THR A 1091 42.65 -7.30 30.01
C THR A 1091 43.08 -5.99 30.67
N ASN A 1092 43.75 -6.05 31.82
CA ASN A 1092 44.18 -4.88 32.60
C ASN A 1092 45.58 -4.41 32.15
N TRP A 1093 45.59 -3.60 31.09
CA TRP A 1093 46.79 -2.91 30.59
C TRP A 1093 46.85 -1.49 31.16
N ILE A 1094 47.99 -1.12 31.72
CA ILE A 1094 48.17 0.19 32.36
C ILE A 1094 48.96 1.09 31.40
N GLN A 1095 48.45 2.29 31.16
CA GLN A 1095 49.17 3.29 30.38
C GLN A 1095 50.50 3.65 31.05
N LEU A 1096 51.60 3.53 30.30
CA LEU A 1096 52.92 3.94 30.74
C LEU A 1096 53.10 5.45 30.58
N LEU A 1097 53.68 6.08 31.59
CA LEU A 1097 54.26 7.43 31.50
C LEU A 1097 55.79 7.28 31.43
N PRO A 1098 56.37 7.26 30.23
CA PRO A 1098 57.81 7.04 30.07
C PRO A 1098 58.61 8.13 30.78
N SER A 1099 59.80 7.74 31.26
CA SER A 1099 60.67 8.62 32.07
C SER A 1099 61.29 9.77 31.28
N SER A 1100 61.36 9.64 29.95
CA SER A 1100 61.69 10.68 28.98
C SER A 1100 61.14 10.30 27.60
N ILE A 1101 60.65 11.29 26.86
CA ILE A 1101 60.22 11.15 25.46
C ILE A 1101 61.15 12.01 24.61
N GLU A 1102 61.85 11.39 23.67
CA GLU A 1102 62.66 12.10 22.67
C GLU A 1102 62.01 11.94 21.30
N THR A 1103 61.87 13.04 20.56
CA THR A 1103 61.33 13.04 19.20
C THR A 1103 62.43 13.31 18.17
N GLY A 1104 62.56 12.41 17.19
CA GLY A 1104 63.44 12.56 16.04
C GLY A 1104 62.62 12.84 14.77
N SER A 1105 63.08 13.75 13.90
CA SER A 1105 62.44 13.97 12.60
C SER A 1105 62.84 12.86 11.63
N MET A 1106 61.86 12.23 10.95
CA MET A 1106 62.12 11.23 9.90
C MET A 1106 61.80 11.82 8.52
N ASP A 1107 60.57 12.27 8.31
CA ASP A 1107 60.12 12.98 7.12
C ASP A 1107 59.00 14.00 7.46
N GLY A 1108 58.36 14.59 6.46
CA GLY A 1108 57.33 15.62 6.66
C GLY A 1108 55.98 15.10 7.21
N ALA A 1109 55.76 13.78 7.24
CA ALA A 1109 54.52 13.15 7.69
C ALA A 1109 54.69 12.32 8.98
N PHE A 1110 55.92 11.91 9.32
CA PHE A 1110 56.22 11.09 10.48
C PHE A 1110 57.37 11.60 11.35
N VAL A 1111 57.26 11.36 12.65
CA VAL A 1111 58.33 11.52 13.65
C VAL A 1111 58.62 10.19 14.34
N SER A 1112 59.88 9.98 14.72
CA SER A 1112 60.29 8.87 15.58
C SER A 1112 60.12 9.30 17.04
N VAL A 1113 59.53 8.45 17.87
CA VAL A 1113 59.29 8.67 19.30
C VAL A 1113 60.02 7.60 20.09
N THR A 1114 61.02 8.01 20.88
CA THR A 1114 61.77 7.13 21.78
C THR A 1114 61.23 7.25 23.19
N ASN A 1115 60.73 6.15 23.74
CA ASN A 1115 60.19 6.06 25.09
C ASN A 1115 61.14 5.27 26.01
N SER A 1116 61.59 5.89 27.10
CA SER A 1116 62.45 5.23 28.10
C SER A 1116 61.62 4.64 29.25
N ILE A 1117 61.56 3.31 29.32
CA ILE A 1117 60.76 2.53 30.27
C ILE A 1117 61.69 1.87 31.31
N PRO A 1118 61.44 1.99 32.62
CA PRO A 1118 62.25 1.34 33.64
C PRO A 1118 62.16 -0.20 33.55
N ALA A 1119 63.31 -0.89 33.50
CA ALA A 1119 63.37 -2.36 33.50
C ALA A 1119 63.46 -2.92 34.93
N GLY A 1120 62.54 -2.51 35.81
CA GLY A 1120 62.59 -2.78 37.25
C GLY A 1120 61.81 -4.03 37.71
N GLU A 1121 60.91 -4.54 36.89
CA GLU A 1121 60.07 -5.71 37.19
C GLU A 1121 60.71 -7.00 36.66
N ASP A 1122 60.39 -8.14 37.28
CA ASP A 1122 60.90 -9.46 36.87
C ASP A 1122 60.40 -9.86 35.47
N GLU A 1123 59.16 -9.49 35.11
CA GLU A 1123 58.53 -9.71 33.81
C GLU A 1123 57.56 -8.55 33.46
N GLN A 1124 57.60 -8.05 32.22
CA GLN A 1124 56.72 -6.98 31.73
C GLN A 1124 56.49 -7.10 30.21
N PHE A 1125 55.27 -6.88 29.78
CA PHE A 1125 54.85 -6.82 28.37
C PHE A 1125 54.44 -5.39 28.02
N ILE A 1126 54.75 -4.94 26.80
CA ILE A 1126 54.51 -3.58 26.33
C ILE A 1126 53.79 -3.65 24.98
N ARG A 1127 52.80 -2.77 24.76
CA ARG A 1127 52.17 -2.55 23.45
C ARG A 1127 52.08 -1.07 23.14
N LEU A 1128 52.16 -0.74 21.85
CA LEU A 1128 51.73 0.54 21.31
C LEU A 1128 50.24 0.47 21.00
N ARG A 1129 49.47 1.41 21.53
CA ARG A 1129 48.08 1.60 21.20
C ARG A 1129 47.92 2.89 20.42
N ILE A 1130 47.35 2.77 19.24
CA ILE A 1130 47.00 3.85 18.34
C ILE A 1130 45.48 3.91 18.32
N ASP A 1131 44.91 5.03 18.77
CA ASP A 1131 43.48 5.29 18.59
C ASP A 1131 43.32 6.44 17.60
N ARG A 1132 42.23 6.42 16.85
CA ARG A 1132 41.77 7.50 15.98
C ARG A 1132 40.47 8.08 16.52
#